data_AF-A0A357QRZ3-F1
#
_entry.id   AF-A0A357QRZ3-F1
#
_cell.length_a   1.000
_cell.length_b   1.000
_cell.length_c   1.000
_cell.angle_alpha   90.00
_cell.angle_beta   90.00
_cell.angle_gamma   90.00
#
_symmetry.space_group_name_H-M   'P 1'
#
loop_
_entity.id
_entity.type
_entity.pdbx_description
1 polymer ?
#
loop_
_entity_poly.entity_id
_entity_poly.type
_entity_poly.pdbx_seq_one_letter_code
_entity_poly.pdbx_strand_id
1 'polypeptide(L)'
;MQKHFLILFFLLQILLLYGAETDELRIKGAIVKVHSNSTLTISGSSTIINNSDAGLLKIDENGTLIAEGNINNLSGSSIQIDGQLLAMSDWTNDAVASLAHPGPGTGTVEFAGTANQNIGGTSSTVFENFIINNASGVTLTSNQTISNSLSFSAGIISTGANRLDVTAAGDGMSGYDDGKYIFGNLRRYLSTGIDYHLPIGTAANFELAEIFVYSQTGLNYIDVVFTVSNENPVPGGLMVEGIPVDEFLDYGFWSFIPNPGLSAVNYHATIQSKGHTDKGGTSDNYSLITDIGSGWQNLGTHSSSTQSYSPTAVITKRNYLSTFGSYIVGFSASSVYTPAPVTDELRIKGSVYKVQANSTSTVSNSIVELNNSDAGLLKIDENGTLIAEGNINNISGSSIQVDGELFALSGWTNDAVASLAHPGPGTGTVEFAGTANQNIGGTSSTVFENFIINNASGVTLTSNQTISNSLSFSAGIISTGANRLDVTAAGDGMSGYDDGKYIFGNLRRYLSTGIDYHLPIGTAANFELAEIFVYSQTGLNYIDVVFTVSNENPVPGGLMVEGIPVDEFLDYGFWSFIPNPGLSAVNYHATIQSKGHTDKGGTSDNYSLITDIGSGWQNLGTHSSSTQSYSPTAVITKRFYLSTFGSYIAGFSASSIYTPSPVTDELRIKGSVYKVQASANSTIIGDMVVTNVSNNSILDVKASSDFHTESDIINESGSTIKLNGRINIEGDIINNALINSSGEIIFIGNSDQTIGGSNVTSFSDFTVNKPSGNVILDINTIVSETLKLNSGIIITGSDTLKCTSPLSSKITGYSGNSFVFGFLKKSIGVNTSTYPLPVGNGNGNTFYHLAEFINNNVVGISAITASVASITESGNNVDVNLDPLKAIQDGTELVNVLEDAEWRIDPAGNITAGNFGVNLYVDNISNLSSADDFEFCVLKRNSSSTDYADWDAFSSTTTISNTDQGGRTYITYDGGGIPIGSGFAQRTGYTSFSKFAIAKSGDVPLPVELISFTGELVNGKVYLNWTTLTEVNNEYFSIEKAKWDETNSFPDWEFVLSVRGAGNSSTKIDYFEIDKNPYQGISYYRLKQNDFDGNYFYSNIVQIDNTQILNNTGYVLEFITYPNPSFNEKIFVISTKAYKPENDLYFEITDMLGRKIMSKRIVTDQTGSFNFYINEGIDLNSGLYNARITDFSINKKTISTYSNKLVIK
;
A
#
# COMPACT_ATOMS: atom_id res chain seq x y z
N MET A 1 -87.28 67.70 37.61
CA MET A 1 -88.50 68.36 37.09
C MET A 1 -88.99 67.53 35.89
N GLN A 2 -90.27 67.15 35.88
CA GLN A 2 -91.17 66.59 34.83
C GLN A 2 -90.65 66.46 33.37
N LYS A 3 -91.16 65.64 32.43
CA LYS A 3 -92.16 64.55 32.27
C LYS A 3 -92.06 64.15 30.77
N HIS A 4 -92.29 62.87 30.43
CA HIS A 4 -93.11 62.29 29.32
C HIS A 4 -93.45 63.20 28.11
N PHE A 5 -93.48 62.79 26.82
CA PHE A 5 -93.45 61.50 26.10
C PHE A 5 -93.33 61.83 24.59
N LEU A 6 -92.91 60.88 23.76
CA LEU A 6 -93.53 60.45 22.47
C LEU A 6 -92.48 60.03 21.42
N ILE A 7 -92.70 58.82 20.91
CA ILE A 7 -92.04 58.07 19.84
C ILE A 7 -92.34 58.68 18.47
N LEU A 8 -91.35 58.81 17.56
CA LEU A 8 -91.33 58.17 16.21
C LEU A 8 -90.05 58.50 15.42
N PHE A 9 -89.53 57.46 14.75
CA PHE A 9 -88.50 57.40 13.71
C PHE A 9 -88.56 58.51 12.63
N PHE A 10 -87.40 59.06 12.21
CA PHE A 10 -86.79 58.82 10.88
C PHE A 10 -85.47 59.62 10.69
N LEU A 11 -84.44 58.88 10.24
CA LEU A 11 -83.40 59.24 9.25
C LEU A 11 -82.18 60.13 9.58
N LEU A 12 -81.05 59.70 8.97
CA LEU A 12 -79.69 60.26 8.85
C LEU A 12 -78.77 60.09 10.08
N GLN A 13 -77.60 59.44 10.02
CA GLN A 13 -76.79 59.02 8.88
C GLN A 13 -75.97 57.79 9.30
N ILE A 14 -76.26 56.69 8.61
CA ILE A 14 -75.40 55.50 8.51
C ILE A 14 -74.08 55.97 7.89
N LEU A 15 -72.97 55.82 8.60
CA LEU A 15 -71.67 55.59 7.98
C LEU A 15 -71.34 54.11 8.19
N LEU A 16 -72.01 53.27 7.41
CA LEU A 16 -71.48 51.94 7.10
C LEU A 16 -70.24 52.19 6.25
N LEU A 17 -69.07 52.16 6.87
CA LEU A 17 -67.79 52.10 6.17
C LEU A 17 -67.69 50.72 5.49
N TYR A 18 -68.34 50.58 4.33
CA TYR A 18 -68.04 49.55 3.33
C TYR A 18 -67.04 50.15 2.34
N GLY A 19 -65.80 50.37 2.79
CA GLY A 19 -64.71 50.88 1.98
C GLY A 19 -63.40 50.89 2.77
N ALA A 20 -62.32 50.44 2.13
CA ALA A 20 -60.96 50.57 2.62
C ALA A 20 -60.62 52.05 2.89
N GLU A 21 -60.41 52.43 4.15
CA GLU A 21 -59.72 53.68 4.50
C GLU A 21 -58.25 53.50 4.13
N THR A 22 -57.76 54.22 3.11
CA THR A 22 -56.45 53.96 2.48
C THR A 22 -55.32 54.86 2.99
N ASP A 23 -55.62 55.86 3.84
CA ASP A 23 -54.63 56.79 4.40
C ASP A 23 -54.62 56.86 5.94
N GLU A 24 -55.73 57.23 6.61
CA GLU A 24 -55.78 57.39 8.08
C GLU A 24 -57.19 57.16 8.64
N LEU A 25 -57.34 56.33 9.67
CA LEU A 25 -58.53 56.29 10.52
C LEU A 25 -58.29 57.17 11.76
N ARG A 26 -58.87 58.37 11.76
CA ARG A 26 -58.75 59.32 12.89
C ARG A 26 -59.96 59.25 13.81
N ILE A 27 -59.75 58.82 15.05
CA ILE A 27 -60.77 58.73 16.11
C ILE A 27 -60.52 59.88 17.09
N LYS A 28 -61.25 60.99 16.94
CA LYS A 28 -61.03 62.22 17.72
C LYS A 28 -62.28 62.61 18.50
N GLY A 29 -62.31 62.35 19.80
CA GLY A 29 -63.49 62.57 20.66
C GLY A 29 -64.74 61.77 20.27
N ALA A 30 -64.57 60.77 19.40
CA ALA A 30 -65.62 59.93 18.85
C ALA A 30 -65.48 58.49 19.36
N ILE A 31 -66.57 57.72 19.29
CA ILE A 31 -66.57 56.29 19.56
C ILE A 31 -66.61 55.56 18.21
N VAL A 32 -65.56 54.82 17.88
CA VAL A 32 -65.57 53.84 16.78
C VAL A 32 -65.74 52.46 17.40
N LYS A 33 -66.76 51.74 16.93
CA LYS A 33 -67.15 50.47 17.50
C LYS A 33 -67.19 49.37 16.44
N VAL A 34 -66.40 48.32 16.62
CA VAL A 34 -66.53 47.05 15.90
C VAL A 34 -67.52 46.19 16.67
N HIS A 35 -68.66 45.87 16.04
CA HIS A 35 -69.73 45.11 16.66
C HIS A 35 -69.42 43.62 16.70
N SER A 36 -70.09 42.89 17.59
CA SER A 36 -70.00 41.42 17.66
C SER A 36 -70.29 40.76 16.32
N ASN A 37 -69.51 39.73 15.98
CA ASN A 37 -69.60 38.98 14.73
C ASN A 37 -69.40 39.83 13.46
N SER A 38 -68.69 40.95 13.57
CA SER A 38 -68.33 41.80 12.43
C SER A 38 -66.82 41.99 12.32
N THR A 39 -66.34 42.20 11.11
CA THR A 39 -64.93 42.49 10.83
C THR A 39 -64.80 43.90 10.27
N LEU A 40 -63.93 44.70 10.86
CA LEU A 40 -63.47 45.98 10.31
C LEU A 40 -62.02 45.81 9.85
N THR A 41 -61.72 46.19 8.62
CA THR A 41 -60.35 46.17 8.07
C THR A 41 -59.93 47.57 7.69
N ILE A 42 -58.79 48.01 8.22
CA ILE A 42 -58.08 49.22 7.82
C ILE A 42 -56.88 48.77 6.99
N SER A 43 -57.01 48.92 5.67
CA SER A 43 -56.12 48.29 4.69
C SER A 43 -55.11 49.27 4.10
N GLY A 44 -53.86 48.83 3.96
CA GLY A 44 -52.71 49.57 3.48
C GLY A 44 -51.63 49.65 4.56
N SER A 45 -50.42 49.21 4.26
CA SER A 45 -49.30 49.22 5.22
C SER A 45 -48.84 50.63 5.62
N SER A 46 -49.20 51.66 4.85
CA SER A 46 -48.98 53.08 5.17
C SER A 46 -50.10 53.70 5.99
N THR A 47 -51.19 52.98 6.26
CA THR A 47 -52.33 53.52 7.02
C THR A 47 -51.97 53.72 8.48
N ILE A 48 -52.70 54.61 9.14
CA ILE A 48 -52.54 54.85 10.58
C ILE A 48 -53.91 54.92 11.25
N ILE A 49 -54.09 54.16 12.34
CA ILE A 49 -55.20 54.35 13.29
C ILE A 49 -54.72 55.33 14.37
N ASN A 50 -55.23 56.56 14.35
CA ASN A 50 -54.88 57.60 15.33
C ASN A 50 -56.07 57.88 16.25
N ASN A 51 -56.02 57.36 17.48
CA ASN A 51 -57.01 57.61 18.53
C ASN A 51 -56.54 58.76 19.43
N SER A 52 -57.36 59.80 19.63
CA SER A 52 -56.97 61.05 20.30
C SER A 52 -58.16 61.81 20.91
N ASP A 53 -57.88 62.81 21.75
CA ASP A 53 -58.84 63.77 22.31
C ASP A 53 -60.13 63.12 22.86
N ALA A 54 -60.01 62.18 23.82
CA ALA A 54 -61.13 61.41 24.38
C ALA A 54 -61.83 60.46 23.39
N GLY A 55 -61.16 60.07 22.30
CA GLY A 55 -61.60 59.01 21.40
C GLY A 55 -61.63 57.63 22.08
N LEU A 56 -62.57 56.80 21.65
CA LEU A 56 -62.73 55.42 22.09
C LEU A 56 -62.79 54.50 20.87
N LEU A 57 -61.78 53.65 20.69
CA LEU A 57 -61.86 52.51 19.79
C LEU A 57 -62.32 51.29 20.59
N LYS A 58 -63.49 50.77 20.26
CA LYS A 58 -64.09 49.63 20.95
C LYS A 58 -64.28 48.45 20.01
N ILE A 59 -63.89 47.25 20.43
CA ILE A 59 -64.18 45.98 19.75
C ILE A 59 -65.02 45.13 20.71
N ASP A 60 -66.28 44.85 20.36
CA ASP A 60 -67.15 43.94 21.13
C ASP A 60 -66.72 42.46 20.97
N GLU A 61 -67.20 41.61 21.87
CA GLU A 61 -67.02 40.15 21.84
C GLU A 61 -67.33 39.56 20.46
N ASN A 62 -66.47 38.67 19.94
CA ASN A 62 -66.53 38.09 18.59
C ASN A 62 -66.44 39.10 17.43
N GLY A 63 -66.14 40.37 17.67
CA GLY A 63 -65.75 41.33 16.64
C GLY A 63 -64.27 41.19 16.29
N THR A 64 -63.89 41.51 15.05
CA THR A 64 -62.49 41.48 14.59
C THR A 64 -62.09 42.82 13.98
N LEU A 65 -60.99 43.41 14.43
CA LEU A 65 -60.32 44.53 13.74
C LEU A 65 -59.03 44.04 13.10
N ILE A 66 -58.86 44.29 11.80
CA ILE A 66 -57.58 44.07 11.10
C ILE A 66 -56.99 45.43 10.80
N ALA A 67 -55.81 45.71 11.33
CA ALA A 67 -55.07 46.95 11.12
C ALA A 67 -53.78 46.64 10.35
N GLU A 68 -53.78 46.94 9.05
CA GLU A 68 -52.61 46.70 8.19
C GLU A 68 -51.46 47.71 8.44
N GLY A 69 -51.80 48.89 8.97
CA GLY A 69 -50.86 49.96 9.32
C GLY A 69 -50.73 50.24 10.82
N ASN A 70 -50.07 51.34 11.19
CA ASN A 70 -49.71 51.65 12.59
C ASN A 70 -50.93 51.94 13.46
N ILE A 71 -50.87 51.57 14.75
CA ILE A 71 -51.89 51.88 15.75
C ILE A 71 -51.32 52.82 16.81
N ASN A 72 -51.88 54.02 16.91
CA ASN A 72 -51.48 55.03 17.87
C ASN A 72 -52.64 55.39 18.79
N ASN A 73 -52.46 55.16 20.09
CA ASN A 73 -53.39 55.55 21.13
C ASN A 73 -52.81 56.73 21.92
N LEU A 74 -53.17 57.96 21.53
CA LEU A 74 -52.59 59.19 22.07
C LEU A 74 -53.24 59.61 23.39
N SER A 75 -52.50 60.37 24.21
CA SER A 75 -52.92 60.81 25.55
C SER A 75 -54.37 61.27 25.63
N GLY A 76 -55.09 60.77 26.64
CA GLY A 76 -56.50 61.09 26.88
C GLY A 76 -57.51 60.26 26.08
N SER A 77 -57.08 59.36 25.19
CA SER A 77 -57.94 58.41 24.47
C SER A 77 -57.89 56.99 25.06
N SER A 78 -58.73 56.07 24.57
CA SER A 78 -58.79 54.68 25.04
C SER A 78 -59.09 53.68 23.92
N ILE A 79 -58.46 52.51 23.98
CA ILE A 79 -58.79 51.34 23.16
C ILE A 79 -59.35 50.27 24.11
N GLN A 80 -60.47 49.65 23.76
CA GLN A 80 -61.13 48.59 24.53
C GLN A 80 -61.46 47.41 23.63
N ILE A 81 -61.10 46.19 24.02
CA ILE A 81 -61.17 44.99 23.19
C ILE A 81 -61.77 43.85 24.01
N ASP A 82 -62.95 43.36 23.61
CA ASP A 82 -63.54 42.07 24.02
C ASP A 82 -63.44 41.02 22.89
N GLY A 83 -63.18 41.47 21.65
CA GLY A 83 -63.01 40.63 20.47
C GLY A 83 -61.55 40.39 20.11
N GLN A 84 -61.23 40.39 18.81
CA GLN A 84 -59.87 40.19 18.29
C GLN A 84 -59.37 41.44 17.55
N LEU A 85 -58.11 41.80 17.76
CA LEU A 85 -57.39 42.80 16.97
C LEU A 85 -56.14 42.17 16.36
N LEU A 86 -56.06 42.15 15.03
CA LEU A 86 -54.87 41.78 14.28
C LEU A 86 -54.08 43.05 13.93
N ALA A 87 -52.91 43.22 14.53
CA ALA A 87 -51.97 44.29 14.22
C ALA A 87 -50.90 43.77 13.26
N MET A 88 -50.81 44.36 12.06
CA MET A 88 -49.79 43.99 11.06
C MET A 88 -48.62 44.99 11.00
N SER A 89 -48.68 46.10 11.75
CA SER A 89 -47.61 47.10 11.86
C SER A 89 -47.36 47.54 13.32
N ASP A 90 -46.69 48.66 13.55
CA ASP A 90 -46.25 49.10 14.88
C ASP A 90 -47.40 49.57 15.78
N TRP A 91 -47.21 49.45 17.10
CA TRP A 91 -48.15 49.85 18.14
C TRP A 91 -47.54 50.87 19.10
N THR A 92 -48.19 52.02 19.26
CA THR A 92 -47.79 53.07 20.21
C THR A 92 -48.95 53.41 21.15
N ASN A 93 -48.73 53.31 22.47
CA ASN A 93 -49.69 53.70 23.49
C ASN A 93 -49.14 54.80 24.42
N ASP A 94 -49.67 56.00 24.28
CA ASP A 94 -49.39 57.16 25.14
C ASP A 94 -50.58 57.51 26.04
N ALA A 95 -51.59 56.64 26.11
CA ALA A 95 -52.85 56.88 26.80
C ALA A 95 -53.09 55.89 27.97
N VAL A 96 -54.34 55.48 28.20
CA VAL A 96 -54.71 54.56 29.29
C VAL A 96 -54.01 53.21 29.11
N ALA A 97 -53.59 52.62 30.23
CA ALA A 97 -52.77 51.40 30.22
C ALA A 97 -53.52 50.15 29.74
N SER A 98 -54.85 50.06 29.87
CA SER A 98 -55.59 48.81 29.66
C SER A 98 -56.41 48.79 28.38
N LEU A 99 -56.36 47.64 27.70
CA LEU A 99 -57.26 47.29 26.59
C LEU A 99 -58.55 46.58 27.04
N ALA A 100 -58.69 46.25 28.33
CA ALA A 100 -59.86 45.55 28.84
C ALA A 100 -61.13 46.40 28.71
N HIS A 101 -62.19 45.82 28.13
CA HIS A 101 -63.52 46.42 28.19
C HIS A 101 -64.17 46.12 29.57
N PRO A 102 -64.95 47.05 30.16
CA PRO A 102 -65.74 46.74 31.34
C PRO A 102 -66.83 45.68 31.06
N GLY A 103 -66.52 44.40 31.30
CA GLY A 103 -67.43 43.27 31.03
C GLY A 103 -66.79 41.91 31.37
N PRO A 104 -67.51 40.80 31.12
CA PRO A 104 -66.99 39.44 31.32
C PRO A 104 -66.15 38.90 30.14
N GLY A 105 -66.05 39.64 29.03
CA GLY A 105 -65.25 39.28 27.86
C GLY A 105 -63.76 39.46 28.13
N THR A 106 -62.92 38.79 27.34
CA THR A 106 -61.47 39.00 27.32
C THR A 106 -61.03 39.24 25.87
N GLY A 107 -60.35 40.35 25.62
CA GLY A 107 -59.82 40.69 24.30
C GLY A 107 -58.57 39.92 23.92
N THR A 108 -58.39 39.74 22.61
CA THR A 108 -57.19 39.15 22.02
C THR A 108 -56.52 40.14 21.07
N VAL A 109 -55.23 40.38 21.27
CA VAL A 109 -54.40 41.12 20.31
C VAL A 109 -53.38 40.16 19.71
N GLU A 110 -53.35 40.10 18.39
CA GLU A 110 -52.45 39.26 17.61
C GLU A 110 -51.52 40.14 16.75
N PHE A 111 -50.21 39.94 16.87
CA PHE A 111 -49.22 40.58 16.00
C PHE A 111 -48.88 39.63 14.85
N ALA A 112 -49.32 39.95 13.64
CA ALA A 112 -49.27 39.09 12.47
C ALA A 112 -48.62 39.77 11.24
N GLY A 113 -47.72 40.73 11.48
CA GLY A 113 -46.99 41.43 10.43
C GLY A 113 -45.97 40.54 9.70
N THR A 114 -45.45 41.04 8.58
CA THR A 114 -44.37 40.38 7.81
C THR A 114 -42.98 40.94 8.09
N ALA A 115 -42.89 42.16 8.66
CA ALA A 115 -41.66 42.78 9.15
C ALA A 115 -41.63 42.78 10.68
N ASN A 116 -40.46 42.98 11.30
CA ASN A 116 -40.37 43.14 12.76
C ASN A 116 -41.24 44.32 13.22
N GLN A 117 -42.12 44.09 14.19
CA GLN A 117 -43.06 45.10 14.69
C GLN A 117 -42.60 45.65 16.04
N ASN A 118 -42.73 46.96 16.24
CA ASN A 118 -42.42 47.62 17.50
C ASN A 118 -43.68 47.80 18.34
N ILE A 119 -43.57 47.56 19.65
CA ILE A 119 -44.60 47.88 20.65
C ILE A 119 -44.01 48.87 21.65
N GLY A 120 -44.68 49.99 21.83
CA GLY A 120 -44.13 51.11 22.59
C GLY A 120 -45.14 52.14 23.06
N GLY A 121 -44.60 53.33 23.34
CA GLY A 121 -45.32 54.49 23.86
C GLY A 121 -44.93 54.82 25.30
N THR A 122 -45.39 55.97 25.78
CA THR A 122 -45.10 56.47 27.14
C THR A 122 -45.86 55.72 28.24
N SER A 123 -46.89 54.95 27.87
CA SER A 123 -47.69 54.14 28.78
C SER A 123 -47.55 52.64 28.44
N SER A 124 -47.34 51.80 29.46
CA SER A 124 -47.38 50.34 29.29
C SER A 124 -48.77 49.91 28.80
N THR A 125 -48.83 49.12 27.73
CA THR A 125 -50.06 48.48 27.28
C THR A 125 -50.26 47.18 28.05
N VAL A 126 -51.45 47.02 28.62
CA VAL A 126 -51.92 45.81 29.29
C VAL A 126 -52.80 45.06 28.29
N PHE A 127 -52.23 44.01 27.70
CA PHE A 127 -52.92 43.06 26.84
C PHE A 127 -53.57 41.97 27.68
N GLU A 128 -54.80 41.57 27.38
CA GLU A 128 -55.43 40.44 28.06
C GLU A 128 -54.91 39.11 27.50
N ASN A 129 -55.34 38.74 26.29
CA ASN A 129 -54.73 37.67 25.51
C ASN A 129 -53.83 38.26 24.43
N PHE A 130 -52.60 37.76 24.35
CA PHE A 130 -51.57 38.27 23.45
C PHE A 130 -50.98 37.14 22.62
N ILE A 131 -51.08 37.25 21.30
CA ILE A 131 -50.61 36.24 20.35
C ILE A 131 -49.48 36.82 19.51
N ILE A 132 -48.34 36.13 19.49
CA ILE A 132 -47.22 36.43 18.59
C ILE A 132 -47.30 35.50 17.38
N ASN A 133 -47.65 36.06 16.22
CA ASN A 133 -47.77 35.33 14.96
C ASN A 133 -46.95 36.03 13.86
N ASN A 134 -45.76 36.50 14.21
CA ASN A 134 -44.88 37.23 13.32
C ASN A 134 -43.49 36.59 13.33
N ALA A 135 -43.16 35.85 12.29
CA ALA A 135 -41.87 35.17 12.15
C ALA A 135 -40.67 36.12 12.14
N SER A 136 -40.85 37.40 11.77
CA SER A 136 -39.81 38.44 11.84
C SER A 136 -39.62 39.00 13.26
N GLY A 137 -40.48 38.62 14.20
CA GLY A 137 -40.41 38.99 15.61
C GLY A 137 -41.16 40.27 15.98
N VAL A 138 -41.21 40.51 17.29
CA VAL A 138 -41.78 41.71 17.91
C VAL A 138 -40.76 42.32 18.86
N THR A 139 -40.54 43.62 18.80
CA THR A 139 -39.58 44.35 19.64
C THR A 139 -40.30 45.29 20.61
N LEU A 140 -39.96 45.22 21.90
CA LEU A 140 -40.49 46.13 22.90
C LEU A 140 -39.60 47.37 23.05
N THR A 141 -40.19 48.55 22.88
CA THR A 141 -39.53 49.85 23.09
C THR A 141 -39.90 50.51 24.42
N SER A 142 -40.91 49.98 25.12
CA SER A 142 -41.22 50.26 26.53
C SER A 142 -41.76 48.98 27.19
N ASN A 143 -41.79 48.93 28.54
CA ASN A 143 -42.33 47.78 29.27
C ASN A 143 -43.81 47.54 28.89
N GLN A 144 -44.19 46.27 28.73
CA GLN A 144 -45.57 45.88 28.41
C GLN A 144 -46.08 44.86 29.44
N THR A 145 -47.40 44.71 29.53
CA THR A 145 -48.04 43.79 30.48
C THR A 145 -49.02 42.86 29.78
N ILE A 146 -49.06 41.60 30.19
CA ILE A 146 -49.99 40.58 29.73
C ILE A 146 -50.75 40.07 30.96
N SER A 147 -52.06 40.28 30.99
CA SER A 147 -52.88 40.00 32.17
C SER A 147 -53.55 38.63 32.18
N ASN A 148 -53.71 37.97 31.03
CA ASN A 148 -54.38 36.66 30.96
C ASN A 148 -53.54 35.58 30.25
N SER A 149 -53.16 35.76 28.98
CA SER A 149 -52.37 34.74 28.26
C SER A 149 -51.43 35.32 27.21
N LEU A 150 -50.26 34.70 27.07
CA LEU A 150 -49.30 34.88 25.98
C LEU A 150 -49.21 33.57 25.20
N SER A 151 -49.41 33.60 23.89
CA SER A 151 -49.17 32.44 23.03
C SER A 151 -48.32 32.78 21.83
N PHE A 152 -47.47 31.84 21.44
CA PHE A 152 -46.64 31.95 20.26
C PHE A 152 -47.17 31.04 19.16
N SER A 153 -47.48 31.63 18.00
CA SER A 153 -47.73 30.92 16.74
C SER A 153 -46.51 30.98 15.83
N ALA A 154 -45.75 32.10 15.83
CA ALA A 154 -44.51 32.26 15.09
C ALA A 154 -43.67 33.45 15.62
N GLY A 155 -42.35 33.28 15.68
CA GLY A 155 -41.36 34.33 15.99
C GLY A 155 -41.15 34.63 17.48
N ILE A 156 -40.21 35.52 17.76
CA ILE A 156 -39.74 35.85 19.12
C ILE A 156 -40.19 37.24 19.59
N ILE A 157 -40.23 37.45 20.90
CA ILE A 157 -40.34 38.79 21.51
C ILE A 157 -38.96 39.24 21.96
N SER A 158 -38.42 40.30 21.38
CA SER A 158 -37.17 40.94 21.83
C SER A 158 -37.49 42.09 22.79
N THR A 159 -37.06 42.00 24.05
CA THR A 159 -37.35 43.05 25.05
C THR A 159 -36.22 44.07 25.22
N GLY A 160 -35.00 43.74 24.81
CA GLY A 160 -33.84 44.62 24.97
C GLY A 160 -33.62 45.00 26.45
N ALA A 161 -33.55 46.30 26.75
CA ALA A 161 -33.49 46.81 28.12
C ALA A 161 -34.86 46.89 28.83
N ASN A 162 -35.95 46.69 28.09
CA ASN A 162 -37.31 46.70 28.61
C ASN A 162 -37.68 45.32 29.17
N ARG A 163 -38.90 45.23 29.71
CA ARG A 163 -39.41 44.04 30.38
C ARG A 163 -40.82 43.69 29.91
N LEU A 164 -41.09 42.40 29.78
CA LEU A 164 -42.43 41.88 29.59
C LEU A 164 -42.98 41.38 30.93
N ASP A 165 -44.09 41.96 31.40
CA ASP A 165 -44.73 41.59 32.66
C ASP A 165 -45.90 40.63 32.39
N VAL A 166 -45.80 39.38 32.82
CA VAL A 166 -46.90 38.41 32.71
C VAL A 166 -47.56 38.24 34.07
N THR A 167 -48.79 38.76 34.21
CA THR A 167 -49.59 38.78 35.45
C THR A 167 -50.72 37.75 35.46
N ALA A 168 -50.74 36.83 34.50
CA ALA A 168 -51.70 35.74 34.42
C ALA A 168 -51.78 34.93 35.74
N ALA A 169 -52.99 34.52 36.12
CA ALA A 169 -53.26 33.82 37.39
C ALA A 169 -52.74 32.36 37.42
N GLY A 170 -52.60 31.73 36.25
CA GLY A 170 -51.88 30.46 36.03
C GLY A 170 -50.67 30.68 35.13
N ASP A 171 -50.02 29.62 34.61
CA ASP A 171 -48.81 29.73 33.79
C ASP A 171 -48.95 30.67 32.57
N GLY A 172 -50.12 30.68 31.93
CA GLY A 172 -50.50 31.74 30.99
C GLY A 172 -49.56 31.94 29.79
N MET A 173 -48.62 31.02 29.52
CA MET A 173 -47.70 31.06 28.39
C MET A 173 -47.76 29.74 27.64
N SER A 174 -47.76 29.77 26.31
CA SER A 174 -47.88 28.55 25.49
C SER A 174 -47.33 28.72 24.08
N GLY A 175 -47.11 27.61 23.38
CA GLY A 175 -46.70 27.60 21.97
C GLY A 175 -45.23 27.96 21.70
N TYR A 176 -44.40 28.03 22.74
CA TYR A 176 -42.97 28.30 22.64
C TYR A 176 -42.17 27.06 22.18
N ASP A 177 -41.10 27.28 21.43
CA ASP A 177 -40.18 26.28 20.88
C ASP A 177 -38.87 26.96 20.41
N ASP A 178 -38.00 26.24 19.69
CA ASP A 178 -36.70 26.72 19.23
C ASP A 178 -36.75 27.96 18.31
N GLY A 179 -37.92 28.34 17.78
CA GLY A 179 -38.13 29.57 17.01
C GLY A 179 -39.09 30.58 17.66
N LYS A 180 -39.58 30.29 18.87
CA LYS A 180 -40.69 31.02 19.52
C LYS A 180 -40.45 31.15 21.01
N TYR A 181 -39.91 32.28 21.44
CA TYR A 181 -39.59 32.54 22.85
C TYR A 181 -39.35 34.03 23.09
N ILE A 182 -39.04 34.38 24.33
CA ILE A 182 -38.70 35.74 24.74
C ILE A 182 -37.18 35.90 24.75
N PHE A 183 -36.64 36.80 23.94
CA PHE A 183 -35.24 37.19 24.00
C PHE A 183 -35.10 38.47 24.86
N GLY A 184 -34.78 38.29 26.14
CA GLY A 184 -34.50 39.37 27.09
C GLY A 184 -35.21 39.22 28.44
N ASN A 185 -35.51 40.33 29.10
CA ASN A 185 -36.05 40.36 30.48
C ASN A 185 -37.55 39.99 30.54
N LEU A 186 -37.86 39.00 31.38
CA LEU A 186 -39.23 38.58 31.70
C LEU A 186 -39.51 38.82 33.19
N ARG A 187 -40.65 39.44 33.51
CA ARG A 187 -41.20 39.42 34.87
C ARG A 187 -42.36 38.47 34.93
N ARG A 188 -42.27 37.49 35.83
CA ARG A 188 -43.34 36.53 36.06
C ARG A 188 -43.95 36.72 37.44
N TYR A 189 -45.25 37.00 37.49
CA TYR A 189 -46.02 36.93 38.73
C TYR A 189 -46.36 35.48 39.05
N LEU A 190 -46.15 35.10 40.30
CA LEU A 190 -46.20 33.71 40.74
C LEU A 190 -47.22 33.52 41.86
N SER A 191 -47.85 32.36 41.85
CA SER A 191 -48.68 31.83 42.93
C SER A 191 -48.19 30.46 43.36
N THR A 192 -48.50 30.03 44.58
CA THR A 192 -48.10 28.69 45.06
C THR A 192 -48.89 27.59 44.35
N GLY A 193 -48.24 26.44 44.10
CA GLY A 193 -48.92 25.24 43.58
C GLY A 193 -49.12 25.19 42.06
N ILE A 194 -48.41 26.03 41.31
CA ILE A 194 -48.47 26.09 39.83
C ILE A 194 -47.04 25.98 39.28
N ASP A 195 -46.87 25.18 38.23
CA ASP A 195 -45.65 25.13 37.43
C ASP A 195 -45.66 26.28 36.42
N TYR A 196 -44.73 27.21 36.56
CA TYR A 196 -44.56 28.34 35.65
C TYR A 196 -43.41 28.07 34.70
N HIS A 197 -43.68 28.06 33.40
CA HIS A 197 -42.64 28.01 32.37
C HIS A 197 -42.09 29.41 32.14
N LEU A 198 -40.82 29.51 31.76
CA LEU A 198 -40.09 30.75 31.55
C LEU A 198 -39.34 30.61 30.21
N PRO A 199 -40.05 30.73 29.07
CA PRO A 199 -39.48 30.47 27.75
C PRO A 199 -38.61 31.66 27.30
N ILE A 200 -37.36 31.69 27.75
CA ILE A 200 -36.39 32.73 27.40
C ILE A 200 -35.43 32.17 26.34
N GLY A 201 -34.57 32.99 25.77
CA GLY A 201 -33.48 32.49 24.96
C GLY A 201 -32.49 33.59 24.67
N THR A 202 -31.65 33.30 23.70
CA THR A 202 -30.67 34.20 23.11
C THR A 202 -31.09 34.51 21.68
N ALA A 203 -30.31 35.26 20.90
CA ALA A 203 -30.61 35.38 19.46
C ALA A 203 -30.47 34.06 18.68
N ALA A 204 -29.79 33.05 19.25
CA ALA A 204 -29.41 31.82 18.55
C ALA A 204 -30.11 30.57 19.09
N ASN A 205 -30.31 30.47 20.41
CA ASN A 205 -30.84 29.29 21.07
C ASN A 205 -31.96 29.64 22.05
N PHE A 206 -33.00 28.81 22.03
CA PHE A 206 -34.06 28.76 23.02
C PHE A 206 -33.56 28.06 24.29
N GLU A 207 -33.86 28.65 25.45
CA GLU A 207 -33.54 28.09 26.75
C GLU A 207 -34.81 28.10 27.62
N LEU A 208 -35.13 26.98 28.27
CA LEU A 208 -36.32 26.90 29.11
C LEU A 208 -35.95 26.80 30.58
N ALA A 209 -36.56 27.65 31.40
CA ALA A 209 -36.60 27.43 32.85
C ALA A 209 -38.02 27.21 33.32
N GLU A 210 -38.18 26.49 34.41
CA GLU A 210 -39.46 26.31 35.09
C GLU A 210 -39.28 26.57 36.59
N ILE A 211 -40.31 27.14 37.19
CA ILE A 211 -40.37 27.36 38.63
C ILE A 211 -41.70 26.88 39.20
N PHE A 212 -41.61 26.07 40.25
CA PHE A 212 -42.77 25.66 41.05
C PHE A 212 -42.60 26.17 42.48
N VAL A 213 -43.46 27.09 42.91
CA VAL A 213 -43.41 27.64 44.27
C VAL A 213 -44.28 26.79 45.20
N TYR A 214 -43.66 26.13 46.17
CA TYR A 214 -44.34 25.31 47.17
C TYR A 214 -44.94 26.17 48.30
N SER A 215 -44.17 27.11 48.83
CA SER A 215 -44.64 28.09 49.82
C SER A 215 -43.86 29.40 49.71
N GLN A 216 -44.47 30.51 50.14
CA GLN A 216 -43.85 31.83 50.10
C GLN A 216 -44.42 32.77 51.16
N THR A 217 -43.65 33.79 51.55
CA THR A 217 -44.14 34.94 52.31
C THR A 217 -43.52 36.22 51.76
N GLY A 218 -44.34 37.02 51.08
CA GLY A 218 -43.93 38.28 50.46
C GLY A 218 -43.43 38.16 49.01
N LEU A 219 -43.63 37.02 48.35
CA LEU A 219 -43.38 36.85 46.91
C LEU A 219 -44.61 37.24 46.09
N ASN A 220 -44.41 38.13 45.13
CA ASN A 220 -45.40 38.53 44.11
C ASN A 220 -44.91 38.17 42.71
N TYR A 221 -43.64 38.47 42.41
CA TYR A 221 -43.04 38.23 41.11
C TYR A 221 -41.56 37.88 41.22
N ILE A 222 -41.04 37.29 40.15
CA ILE A 222 -39.61 37.21 39.86
C ILE A 222 -39.31 37.92 38.55
N ASP A 223 -38.17 38.59 38.48
CA ASP A 223 -37.52 38.95 37.23
C ASP A 223 -36.58 37.81 36.83
N VAL A 224 -36.62 37.42 35.56
CA VAL A 224 -35.89 36.28 35.02
C VAL A 224 -35.08 36.73 33.82
N VAL A 225 -33.80 36.36 33.83
CA VAL A 225 -32.84 36.66 32.77
C VAL A 225 -31.97 35.43 32.54
N PHE A 226 -31.71 35.10 31.28
CA PHE A 226 -30.66 34.17 30.88
C PHE A 226 -29.40 34.95 30.48
N THR A 227 -28.26 34.60 31.06
CA THR A 227 -26.96 35.24 30.79
C THR A 227 -26.05 34.25 30.09
N VAL A 228 -25.59 34.59 28.88
CA VAL A 228 -24.58 33.81 28.16
C VAL A 228 -23.22 34.02 28.82
N SER A 229 -22.63 32.96 29.35
CA SER A 229 -21.29 32.99 29.95
C SER A 229 -20.69 31.58 30.01
N ASN A 230 -19.37 31.51 30.19
CA ASN A 230 -18.67 30.26 30.51
C ASN A 230 -18.00 30.43 31.88
N GLU A 231 -18.55 29.78 32.89
CA GLU A 231 -18.16 29.92 34.30
C GLU A 231 -17.05 28.95 34.74
N ASN A 232 -16.38 28.28 33.79
CA ASN A 232 -15.28 27.36 34.09
C ASN A 232 -13.95 28.09 34.38
N PRO A 233 -13.08 27.53 35.23
CA PRO A 233 -13.20 26.25 35.93
C PRO A 233 -14.09 26.31 37.17
N VAL A 234 -14.68 25.17 37.54
CA VAL A 234 -15.52 25.02 38.73
C VAL A 234 -14.73 25.39 40.01
N PRO A 235 -15.33 26.14 40.96
CA PRO A 235 -14.71 26.40 42.26
C PRO A 235 -14.36 25.11 43.01
N GLY A 236 -13.14 25.03 43.53
CA GLY A 236 -12.65 23.83 44.22
C GLY A 236 -13.52 23.43 45.41
N GLY A 237 -13.81 22.12 45.51
CA GLY A 237 -14.56 21.54 46.63
C GLY A 237 -16.09 21.50 46.46
N LEU A 238 -16.62 21.89 45.30
CA LEU A 238 -18.04 21.75 45.01
C LEU A 238 -18.40 20.27 44.79
N MET A 239 -19.30 19.74 45.62
CA MET A 239 -19.72 18.34 45.62
C MET A 239 -21.24 18.22 45.56
N VAL A 240 -21.75 17.28 44.76
CA VAL A 240 -23.16 16.87 44.72
C VAL A 240 -23.25 15.40 45.11
N GLU A 241 -23.99 15.11 46.19
CA GLU A 241 -24.13 13.75 46.74
C GLU A 241 -22.80 13.01 46.99
N GLY A 242 -21.73 13.76 47.28
CA GLY A 242 -20.39 13.23 47.55
C GLY A 242 -19.51 13.05 46.31
N ILE A 243 -20.03 13.34 45.11
CA ILE A 243 -19.30 13.33 43.84
C ILE A 243 -18.87 14.77 43.49
N PRO A 244 -17.62 15.00 43.05
CA PRO A 244 -17.17 16.33 42.62
C PRO A 244 -17.88 16.76 41.35
N VAL A 245 -18.24 18.05 41.29
CA VAL A 245 -18.64 18.68 40.03
C VAL A 245 -17.35 19.06 39.29
N ASP A 246 -17.12 18.43 38.15
CA ASP A 246 -15.88 18.56 37.38
C ASP A 246 -15.91 19.77 36.44
N GLU A 247 -17.09 20.09 35.87
CA GLU A 247 -17.25 21.17 34.90
C GLU A 247 -18.64 21.82 35.00
N PHE A 248 -18.78 23.09 34.63
CA PHE A 248 -20.08 23.69 34.28
C PHE A 248 -20.33 23.60 32.78
N LEU A 249 -21.58 23.45 32.36
CA LEU A 249 -21.93 23.61 30.94
C LEU A 249 -21.60 25.04 30.47
N ASP A 250 -21.10 25.14 29.25
CA ASP A 250 -20.35 26.29 28.73
C ASP A 250 -21.18 27.36 28.02
N TYR A 251 -22.51 27.33 28.19
CA TYR A 251 -23.41 28.25 27.49
C TYR A 251 -23.90 29.44 28.33
N GLY A 252 -24.21 29.22 29.61
CA GLY A 252 -24.70 30.29 30.48
C GLY A 252 -25.49 29.83 31.70
N PHE A 253 -26.05 30.80 32.41
CA PHE A 253 -26.82 30.59 33.64
C PHE A 253 -28.09 31.44 33.67
N TRP A 254 -29.05 31.01 34.49
CA TRP A 254 -30.32 31.70 34.73
C TRP A 254 -30.27 32.49 36.03
N SER A 255 -30.74 33.74 36.05
CA SER A 255 -30.91 34.51 37.28
C SER A 255 -32.38 34.72 37.60
N PHE A 256 -32.81 34.30 38.78
CA PHE A 256 -34.14 34.57 39.31
C PHE A 256 -34.03 35.63 40.41
N ILE A 257 -34.66 36.78 40.18
CA ILE A 257 -34.56 37.94 41.07
C ILE A 257 -35.97 38.21 41.63
N PRO A 258 -36.25 37.91 42.91
CA PRO A 258 -37.57 38.13 43.48
C PRO A 258 -37.86 39.61 43.71
N ASN A 259 -39.13 39.96 43.83
CA ASN A 259 -39.51 41.30 44.26
C ASN A 259 -38.88 41.67 45.62
N PRO A 260 -38.57 42.96 45.85
CA PRO A 260 -38.15 43.42 47.17
C PRO A 260 -39.17 43.05 48.26
N GLY A 261 -38.68 42.69 49.46
CA GLY A 261 -39.52 42.37 50.62
C GLY A 261 -39.89 40.89 50.79
N LEU A 262 -39.35 39.98 49.95
CA LEU A 262 -39.43 38.54 50.20
C LEU A 262 -38.80 38.19 51.56
N SER A 263 -39.52 37.46 52.41
CA SER A 263 -39.00 37.02 53.72
C SER A 263 -38.80 35.51 53.85
N ALA A 264 -39.54 34.70 53.09
CA ALA A 264 -39.36 33.25 53.03
C ALA A 264 -39.91 32.69 51.71
N VAL A 265 -39.26 31.64 51.18
CA VAL A 265 -39.74 30.88 50.02
C VAL A 265 -39.31 29.41 50.13
N ASN A 266 -40.07 28.52 49.51
CA ASN A 266 -39.70 27.15 49.20
C ASN A 266 -40.18 26.85 47.78
N TYR A 267 -39.28 26.49 46.87
CA TYR A 267 -39.60 26.26 45.47
C TYR A 267 -38.71 25.19 44.84
N HIS A 268 -39.06 24.81 43.62
CA HIS A 268 -38.28 23.95 42.75
C HIS A 268 -37.90 24.75 41.51
N ALA A 269 -36.67 24.57 41.05
CA ALA A 269 -36.19 25.14 39.80
C ALA A 269 -35.82 23.99 38.86
N THR A 270 -36.33 24.04 37.63
CA THR A 270 -35.92 23.16 36.54
C THR A 270 -35.29 24.03 35.45
N ILE A 271 -34.09 23.70 35.00
CA ILE A 271 -33.37 24.41 33.94
C ILE A 271 -33.10 23.44 32.79
N GLN A 272 -33.52 23.82 31.59
CA GLN A 272 -33.04 23.26 30.35
C GLN A 272 -31.87 24.10 29.83
N SER A 273 -30.80 23.43 29.41
CA SER A 273 -29.66 23.99 28.68
C SER A 273 -29.62 23.37 27.29
N LYS A 274 -29.64 24.16 26.21
CA LYS A 274 -29.52 23.68 24.81
C LYS A 274 -28.29 24.18 24.06
N GLY A 275 -27.81 25.39 24.34
CA GLY A 275 -26.69 25.98 23.61
C GLY A 275 -25.29 25.48 24.00
N HIS A 276 -25.19 24.48 24.88
CA HIS A 276 -23.93 23.97 25.42
C HIS A 276 -23.20 23.00 24.47
N THR A 277 -21.91 22.79 24.72
CA THR A 277 -21.13 21.69 24.14
C THR A 277 -21.43 20.38 24.86
N ASP A 278 -21.76 19.33 24.10
CA ASP A 278 -22.07 18.00 24.65
C ASP A 278 -20.90 17.41 25.46
N LYS A 279 -21.19 16.92 26.67
CA LYS A 279 -20.25 16.28 27.60
C LYS A 279 -20.45 14.76 27.71
N GLY A 280 -21.49 14.19 27.09
CA GLY A 280 -21.79 12.76 27.18
C GLY A 280 -22.37 12.34 28.55
N GLY A 281 -22.28 11.05 28.86
CA GLY A 281 -22.74 10.48 30.13
C GLY A 281 -24.23 10.14 30.19
N THR A 282 -24.75 9.99 31.40
CA THR A 282 -26.17 9.78 31.71
C THR A 282 -26.76 11.03 32.36
N SER A 283 -28.09 11.06 32.55
CA SER A 283 -28.78 12.11 33.30
C SER A 283 -28.17 12.38 34.68
N ASP A 284 -27.58 11.36 35.29
CA ASP A 284 -27.08 11.40 36.68
C ASP A 284 -25.72 12.10 36.79
N ASN A 285 -25.04 12.30 35.67
CA ASN A 285 -23.83 13.11 35.62
C ASN A 285 -24.14 14.61 35.75
N TYR A 286 -25.40 15.02 35.56
CA TYR A 286 -25.79 16.43 35.51
C TYR A 286 -26.52 16.87 36.78
N SER A 287 -26.20 18.07 37.26
CA SER A 287 -26.82 18.63 38.45
C SER A 287 -27.03 20.14 38.33
N LEU A 288 -28.12 20.64 38.92
CA LEU A 288 -28.35 22.08 39.00
C LEU A 288 -27.61 22.67 40.21
N ILE A 289 -26.77 23.67 39.95
CA ILE A 289 -25.91 24.37 40.92
C ILE A 289 -26.41 25.80 41.09
N THR A 290 -26.36 26.33 42.31
CA THR A 290 -26.95 27.63 42.67
C THR A 290 -25.89 28.61 43.18
N ASP A 291 -25.94 29.87 42.76
CA ASP A 291 -25.21 30.98 43.39
C ASP A 291 -26.18 32.02 43.95
N ILE A 292 -26.14 32.23 45.27
CA ILE A 292 -26.98 33.21 46.00
C ILE A 292 -26.25 34.54 46.26
N GLY A 293 -25.19 34.85 45.51
CA GLY A 293 -24.32 36.01 45.66
C GLY A 293 -23.08 35.77 46.52
N SER A 294 -22.80 34.51 46.87
CA SER A 294 -21.60 34.10 47.64
C SER A 294 -20.76 33.03 46.92
N GLY A 295 -21.01 32.84 45.61
CA GLY A 295 -20.37 31.83 44.76
C GLY A 295 -21.24 30.58 44.59
N TRP A 296 -20.88 29.77 43.61
CA TRP A 296 -21.58 28.53 43.22
C TRP A 296 -21.55 27.47 44.33
N GLN A 297 -22.74 26.96 44.68
CA GLN A 297 -23.01 26.09 45.82
C GLN A 297 -24.03 25.00 45.49
N ASN A 298 -23.94 23.88 46.20
CA ASN A 298 -24.88 22.78 46.14
C ASN A 298 -26.03 22.99 47.16
N LEU A 299 -27.08 23.73 46.79
CA LEU A 299 -28.21 24.06 47.66
C LEU A 299 -29.48 23.27 47.29
N GLY A 300 -30.37 23.03 48.24
CA GLY A 300 -31.59 22.23 48.03
C GLY A 300 -31.32 20.73 47.89
N THR A 301 -32.31 19.98 47.46
CA THR A 301 -32.24 18.51 47.29
C THR A 301 -32.01 18.13 45.83
N HIS A 302 -30.94 17.36 45.60
CA HIS A 302 -30.67 16.72 44.32
C HIS A 302 -31.48 15.42 44.20
N SER A 303 -31.78 15.01 42.97
CA SER A 303 -32.17 13.64 42.66
C SER A 303 -31.86 13.38 41.20
N SER A 304 -31.06 12.34 40.96
CA SER A 304 -30.76 11.79 39.63
C SER A 304 -32.01 11.53 38.79
N SER A 305 -33.06 10.98 39.40
CA SER A 305 -34.35 10.70 38.72
C SER A 305 -35.09 11.92 38.18
N THR A 306 -34.67 13.13 38.56
CA THR A 306 -35.27 14.40 38.11
C THR A 306 -34.43 15.13 37.06
N GLN A 307 -33.36 14.50 36.58
CA GLN A 307 -32.50 15.02 35.52
C GLN A 307 -32.81 14.29 34.20
N SER A 308 -32.55 14.92 33.06
CA SER A 308 -32.57 14.25 31.76
C SER A 308 -31.47 14.78 30.86
N TYR A 309 -30.89 13.91 30.05
CA TYR A 309 -29.80 14.25 29.14
C TYR A 309 -30.12 13.74 27.74
N SER A 310 -29.81 14.59 26.76
CA SER A 310 -29.64 14.25 25.35
C SER A 310 -28.50 15.13 24.80
N PRO A 311 -27.85 14.74 23.68
CA PRO A 311 -26.77 15.54 23.09
C PRO A 311 -27.14 16.99 22.71
N THR A 312 -28.43 17.30 22.64
CA THR A 312 -28.93 18.63 22.24
C THR A 312 -29.67 19.37 23.35
N ALA A 313 -29.90 18.74 24.50
CA ALA A 313 -30.60 19.33 25.63
C ALA A 313 -30.32 18.59 26.94
N VAL A 314 -29.95 19.35 27.97
CA VAL A 314 -29.82 18.87 29.35
C VAL A 314 -30.88 19.54 30.20
N ILE A 315 -31.71 18.76 30.88
CA ILE A 315 -32.69 19.28 31.85
C ILE A 315 -32.23 18.89 33.24
N THR A 316 -32.07 19.87 34.11
CA THR A 316 -31.74 19.63 35.51
C THR A 316 -32.72 20.26 36.47
N LYS A 317 -33.01 19.57 37.57
CA LYS A 317 -33.95 20.02 38.60
C LYS A 317 -33.33 20.05 39.98
N ARG A 318 -33.68 21.09 40.74
CA ARG A 318 -33.38 21.22 42.16
C ARG A 318 -34.65 21.44 42.97
N ASN A 319 -34.87 20.58 43.96
CA ASN A 319 -36.03 20.65 44.83
C ASN A 319 -35.71 21.40 46.14
N TYR A 320 -36.74 21.94 46.76
CA TYR A 320 -36.73 22.58 48.07
C TYR A 320 -35.66 23.69 48.26
N LEU A 321 -35.49 24.54 47.26
CA LEU A 321 -34.66 25.74 47.37
C LEU A 321 -35.36 26.78 48.25
N SER A 322 -34.60 27.42 49.14
CA SER A 322 -35.13 28.38 50.12
C SER A 322 -34.72 29.83 49.85
N THR A 323 -33.85 30.06 48.87
CA THR A 323 -33.29 31.39 48.54
C THR A 323 -33.06 31.48 47.04
N PHE A 324 -33.53 32.56 46.42
CA PHE A 324 -33.33 32.85 45.00
C PHE A 324 -31.88 33.25 44.68
N GLY A 325 -31.45 32.97 43.46
CA GLY A 325 -30.11 33.28 42.97
C GLY A 325 -29.96 32.99 41.48
N SER A 326 -28.73 32.67 41.08
CA SER A 326 -28.38 32.20 39.74
C SER A 326 -28.27 30.68 39.70
N TYR A 327 -28.55 30.07 38.55
CA TYR A 327 -28.60 28.62 38.33
C TYR A 327 -27.83 28.22 37.09
N ILE A 328 -26.88 27.30 37.26
CA ILE A 328 -26.05 26.73 36.19
C ILE A 328 -26.05 25.21 36.25
N VAL A 329 -25.89 24.56 35.10
CA VAL A 329 -25.78 23.11 35.02
C VAL A 329 -24.33 22.68 35.23
N GLY A 330 -24.08 21.85 36.24
CA GLY A 330 -22.80 21.18 36.49
C GLY A 330 -22.79 19.75 35.96
N PHE A 331 -21.62 19.31 35.51
CA PHE A 331 -21.31 17.96 35.04
C PHE A 331 -20.30 17.30 35.98
N SER A 332 -20.53 16.03 36.31
CA SER A 332 -19.64 15.17 37.10
C SER A 332 -19.31 13.93 36.28
N ALA A 333 -18.05 13.55 36.17
CA ALA A 333 -17.62 12.41 35.36
C ALA A 333 -18.11 11.04 35.90
N SER A 334 -18.53 10.98 37.17
CA SER A 334 -19.08 9.77 37.81
C SER A 334 -20.59 9.88 38.04
N SER A 335 -21.35 8.80 37.76
CA SER A 335 -22.82 8.74 37.92
C SER A 335 -23.28 8.54 39.37
N VAL A 336 -24.51 8.98 39.69
CA VAL A 336 -25.08 9.06 41.04
C VAL A 336 -26.21 8.03 41.32
N TYR A 337 -26.75 7.28 40.33
CA TYR A 337 -27.88 6.34 40.55
C TYR A 337 -27.62 4.87 40.17
N THR A 338 -27.96 3.96 41.09
CA THR A 338 -28.07 2.50 40.88
C THR A 338 -29.44 2.00 41.35
N PRO A 339 -30.27 1.36 40.50
CA PRO A 339 -31.52 0.70 40.90
C PRO A 339 -31.33 -0.23 42.10
N ALA A 340 -32.28 -0.22 43.05
CA ALA A 340 -32.21 -1.11 44.21
C ALA A 340 -32.37 -2.58 43.78
N PRO A 341 -31.57 -3.51 44.34
CA PRO A 341 -31.65 -4.92 43.99
C PRO A 341 -33.00 -5.54 44.37
N VAL A 342 -33.53 -6.42 43.51
CA VAL A 342 -34.68 -7.29 43.84
C VAL A 342 -34.19 -8.40 44.76
N THR A 343 -34.73 -8.52 45.97
CA THR A 343 -34.19 -9.43 47.01
C THR A 343 -35.06 -10.65 47.35
N ASP A 344 -36.25 -10.77 46.77
CA ASP A 344 -37.20 -11.86 47.09
C ASP A 344 -37.58 -12.70 45.86
N GLU A 345 -38.15 -12.08 44.81
CA GLU A 345 -38.47 -12.72 43.53
C GLU A 345 -38.73 -11.65 42.46
N LEU A 346 -38.25 -11.84 41.22
CA LEU A 346 -38.69 -11.06 40.07
C LEU A 346 -39.65 -11.88 39.22
N ARG A 347 -40.95 -11.53 39.27
CA ARG A 347 -42.00 -12.20 38.47
C ARG A 347 -42.53 -11.28 37.37
N ILE A 348 -42.35 -11.67 36.11
CA ILE A 348 -42.82 -10.96 34.91
C ILE A 348 -43.97 -11.78 34.31
N LYS A 349 -45.21 -11.28 34.44
CA LYS A 349 -46.42 -12.03 34.10
C LYS A 349 -47.38 -11.17 33.28
N GLY A 350 -47.44 -11.40 31.96
CA GLY A 350 -48.25 -10.60 31.03
C GLY A 350 -47.87 -9.12 30.96
N SER A 351 -46.69 -8.77 31.49
CA SER A 351 -46.15 -7.42 31.57
C SER A 351 -44.77 -7.35 30.90
N VAL A 352 -44.32 -6.14 30.62
CA VAL A 352 -42.96 -5.88 30.16
C VAL A 352 -42.12 -5.43 31.35
N TYR A 353 -41.03 -6.14 31.65
CA TYR A 353 -39.97 -5.63 32.52
C TYR A 353 -38.81 -5.18 31.64
N LYS A 354 -38.50 -3.88 31.71
CA LYS A 354 -37.52 -3.23 30.83
C LYS A 354 -36.33 -2.74 31.65
N VAL A 355 -35.14 -3.24 31.35
CA VAL A 355 -33.87 -2.63 31.76
C VAL A 355 -33.52 -1.58 30.69
N GLN A 356 -33.46 -0.33 31.11
CA GLN A 356 -33.23 0.79 30.20
C GLN A 356 -31.76 0.89 29.80
N ALA A 357 -31.49 1.52 28.67
CA ALA A 357 -30.13 1.81 28.22
C ALA A 357 -29.34 2.56 29.30
N ASN A 358 -28.07 2.20 29.50
CA ASN A 358 -27.16 2.78 30.49
C ASN A 358 -27.63 2.63 31.96
N SER A 359 -28.46 1.62 32.25
CA SER A 359 -28.92 1.31 33.61
C SER A 359 -28.55 -0.12 34.00
N THR A 360 -28.34 -0.36 35.29
CA THR A 360 -28.08 -1.71 35.81
C THR A 360 -29.20 -2.16 36.74
N SER A 361 -29.86 -3.27 36.44
CA SER A 361 -30.79 -3.93 37.36
C SER A 361 -30.13 -5.17 37.97
N THR A 362 -30.41 -5.45 39.24
CA THR A 362 -29.89 -6.64 39.92
C THR A 362 -31.03 -7.42 40.57
N VAL A 363 -31.07 -8.73 40.31
CA VAL A 363 -31.83 -9.72 41.08
C VAL A 363 -30.85 -10.38 42.04
N SER A 364 -30.83 -9.93 43.29
CA SER A 364 -29.83 -10.30 44.28
C SER A 364 -30.21 -11.53 45.07
N ASN A 365 -29.20 -12.30 45.49
CA ASN A 365 -29.24 -13.58 46.19
C ASN A 365 -29.55 -14.77 45.26
N SER A 366 -28.76 -15.84 45.39
CA SER A 366 -28.82 -17.02 44.52
C SER A 366 -30.08 -17.87 44.65
N ILE A 367 -30.90 -17.62 45.68
CA ILE A 367 -32.21 -18.25 45.87
C ILE A 367 -33.36 -17.44 45.24
N VAL A 368 -33.09 -16.23 44.76
CA VAL A 368 -34.10 -15.30 44.22
C VAL A 368 -34.25 -15.54 42.74
N GLU A 369 -35.37 -16.17 42.38
CA GLU A 369 -35.66 -16.58 41.01
C GLU A 369 -36.15 -15.40 40.14
N LEU A 370 -35.71 -15.38 38.88
CA LEU A 370 -36.32 -14.56 37.83
C LEU A 370 -37.27 -15.44 37.02
N ASN A 371 -38.56 -15.21 37.17
CA ASN A 371 -39.61 -15.99 36.52
C ASN A 371 -40.36 -15.14 35.48
N ASN A 372 -40.22 -15.46 34.20
CA ASN A 372 -40.96 -14.85 33.09
C ASN A 372 -42.02 -15.82 32.56
N SER A 373 -43.29 -15.41 32.53
CA SER A 373 -44.42 -16.29 32.21
C SER A 373 -45.62 -15.54 31.61
N ASP A 374 -46.62 -16.29 31.11
CA ASP A 374 -47.93 -15.77 30.68
C ASP A 374 -47.87 -14.53 29.76
N ALA A 375 -47.16 -14.62 28.64
CA ALA A 375 -46.92 -13.49 27.71
C ALA A 375 -46.11 -12.32 28.30
N GLY A 376 -45.32 -12.58 29.35
CA GLY A 376 -44.31 -11.65 29.84
C GLY A 376 -43.17 -11.42 28.84
N LEU A 377 -42.64 -10.19 28.86
CA LEU A 377 -41.47 -9.78 28.08
C LEU A 377 -40.42 -9.21 29.04
N LEU A 378 -39.29 -9.90 29.18
CA LEU A 378 -38.08 -9.33 29.74
C LEU A 378 -37.30 -8.67 28.61
N LYS A 379 -37.07 -7.37 28.70
CA LYS A 379 -36.34 -6.60 27.69
C LYS A 379 -35.14 -5.88 28.32
N ILE A 380 -33.96 -6.03 27.73
CA ILE A 380 -32.75 -5.28 28.07
C ILE A 380 -32.36 -4.45 26.85
N ASP A 381 -32.48 -3.11 26.94
CA ASP A 381 -32.05 -2.20 25.88
C ASP A 381 -30.51 -2.14 25.76
N GLU A 382 -30.01 -1.64 24.62
CA GLU A 382 -28.59 -1.38 24.34
C GLU A 382 -27.90 -0.63 25.51
N ASN A 383 -26.70 -1.07 25.89
CA ASN A 383 -25.95 -0.57 27.06
C ASN A 383 -26.65 -0.71 28.42
N GLY A 384 -27.80 -1.39 28.51
CA GLY A 384 -28.39 -1.79 29.78
C GLY A 384 -27.74 -3.06 30.31
N THR A 385 -27.68 -3.22 31.63
CA THR A 385 -27.10 -4.40 32.29
C THR A 385 -28.11 -5.05 33.24
N LEU A 386 -28.31 -6.37 33.16
CA LEU A 386 -29.05 -7.13 34.15
C LEU A 386 -28.14 -8.16 34.82
N ILE A 387 -28.06 -8.14 36.14
CA ILE A 387 -27.35 -9.14 36.94
C ILE A 387 -28.40 -10.03 37.62
N ALA A 388 -28.38 -11.33 37.34
CA ALA A 388 -29.27 -12.32 37.94
C ALA A 388 -28.47 -13.31 38.79
N GLU A 389 -28.53 -13.15 40.12
CA GLU A 389 -27.84 -14.03 41.07
C GLU A 389 -28.51 -15.40 41.21
N GLY A 390 -29.84 -15.49 41.10
CA GLY A 390 -30.61 -16.75 41.08
C GLY A 390 -30.96 -17.26 39.68
N ASN A 391 -31.76 -18.34 39.58
CA ASN A 391 -32.03 -18.92 38.26
C ASN A 391 -32.93 -18.03 37.40
N ILE A 392 -32.71 -18.09 36.08
CA ILE A 392 -33.54 -17.44 35.07
C ILE A 392 -34.45 -18.50 34.45
N ASN A 393 -35.77 -18.34 34.60
CA ASN A 393 -36.78 -19.24 34.06
C ASN A 393 -37.69 -18.50 33.06
N ASN A 394 -37.60 -18.87 31.79
CA ASN A 394 -38.44 -18.35 30.71
C ASN A 394 -39.47 -19.40 30.30
N ILE A 395 -40.70 -19.25 30.79
CA ILE A 395 -41.76 -20.27 30.68
C ILE A 395 -42.57 -20.09 29.39
N SER A 396 -43.11 -21.18 28.84
CA SER A 396 -43.89 -21.20 27.60
C SER A 396 -44.85 -20.02 27.42
N GLY A 397 -44.79 -19.39 26.24
CA GLY A 397 -45.58 -18.21 25.90
C GLY A 397 -44.96 -16.86 26.29
N SER A 398 -43.82 -16.84 26.97
CA SER A 398 -43.06 -15.61 27.30
C SER A 398 -41.82 -15.43 26.42
N SER A 399 -41.16 -14.26 26.50
CA SER A 399 -39.96 -13.95 25.71
C SER A 399 -38.94 -13.12 26.49
N ILE A 400 -37.66 -13.33 26.21
CA ILE A 400 -36.54 -12.52 26.68
C ILE A 400 -35.89 -11.89 25.45
N GLN A 401 -35.60 -10.59 25.49
CA GLN A 401 -34.89 -9.85 24.46
C GLN A 401 -33.72 -9.08 25.08
N VAL A 402 -32.53 -9.21 24.50
CA VAL A 402 -31.28 -8.64 25.01
C VAL A 402 -30.57 -7.90 23.89
N ASP A 403 -30.46 -6.57 24.01
CA ASP A 403 -29.54 -5.73 23.22
C ASP A 403 -28.34 -5.25 24.05
N GLY A 404 -28.46 -5.28 25.39
CA GLY A 404 -27.39 -4.94 26.34
C GLY A 404 -26.66 -6.17 26.87
N GLU A 405 -26.36 -6.17 28.17
CA GLU A 405 -25.64 -7.25 28.87
C GLU A 405 -26.50 -7.96 29.92
N LEU A 406 -26.44 -9.29 29.95
CA LEU A 406 -27.11 -10.12 30.94
C LEU A 406 -26.09 -11.05 31.62
N PHE A 407 -25.82 -10.82 32.90
CA PHE A 407 -24.98 -11.68 33.74
C PHE A 407 -25.86 -12.70 34.46
N ALA A 408 -25.79 -13.96 34.05
CA ALA A 408 -26.41 -15.10 34.74
C ALA A 408 -25.38 -15.71 35.71
N LEU A 409 -25.67 -15.69 37.02
CA LEU A 409 -24.78 -16.27 38.05
C LEU A 409 -25.30 -17.61 38.61
N SER A 410 -26.49 -18.06 38.19
CA SER A 410 -27.06 -19.38 38.47
C SER A 410 -27.59 -20.08 37.21
N GLY A 411 -28.53 -21.02 37.30
CA GLY A 411 -29.06 -21.79 36.18
C GLY A 411 -29.98 -21.00 35.24
N TRP A 412 -30.17 -21.55 34.03
CA TRP A 412 -31.02 -21.00 32.98
C TRP A 412 -31.95 -22.08 32.41
N THR A 413 -33.25 -21.81 32.39
CA THR A 413 -34.27 -22.67 31.78
C THR A 413 -35.10 -21.90 30.76
N ASN A 414 -35.12 -22.36 29.51
CA ASN A 414 -35.96 -21.79 28.44
C ASN A 414 -36.97 -22.80 27.88
N ASP A 415 -38.25 -22.59 28.20
CA ASP A 415 -39.39 -23.34 27.69
C ASP A 415 -40.25 -22.52 26.71
N ALA A 416 -39.74 -21.38 26.23
CA ALA A 416 -40.50 -20.41 25.44
C ALA A 416 -39.82 -20.05 24.10
N VAL A 417 -39.84 -18.78 23.69
CA VAL A 417 -39.24 -18.34 22.41
C VAL A 417 -37.75 -18.66 22.37
N ALA A 418 -37.29 -19.16 21.22
CA ALA A 418 -35.92 -19.62 21.06
C ALA A 418 -34.88 -18.48 21.06
N SER A 419 -35.21 -17.30 20.56
CA SER A 419 -34.24 -16.22 20.35
C SER A 419 -34.27 -15.15 21.43
N LEU A 420 -33.08 -14.67 21.80
CA LEU A 420 -32.87 -13.50 22.65
C LEU A 420 -32.70 -12.20 21.85
N ALA A 421 -32.72 -12.24 20.52
CA ALA A 421 -32.50 -11.07 19.68
C ALA A 421 -33.65 -10.06 19.82
N HIS A 422 -33.30 -8.77 19.93
CA HIS A 422 -34.27 -7.69 19.83
C HIS A 422 -34.58 -7.37 18.35
N PRO A 423 -35.81 -6.96 18.00
CA PRO A 423 -36.10 -6.38 16.70
C PRO A 423 -35.36 -5.05 16.47
N GLY A 424 -34.12 -5.10 15.99
CA GLY A 424 -33.27 -3.93 15.76
C GLY A 424 -31.88 -4.28 15.20
N PRO A 425 -30.99 -3.28 15.01
CA PRO A 425 -29.61 -3.49 14.57
C PRO A 425 -28.63 -3.85 15.71
N GLY A 426 -29.08 -3.82 16.98
CA GLY A 426 -28.26 -4.18 18.14
C GLY A 426 -28.00 -5.68 18.24
N THR A 427 -26.97 -6.06 19.01
CA THR A 427 -26.71 -7.45 19.39
C THR A 427 -26.45 -7.53 20.88
N GLY A 428 -27.18 -8.40 21.59
CA GLY A 428 -27.01 -8.58 23.03
C GLY A 428 -25.90 -9.55 23.43
N THR A 429 -25.44 -9.40 24.67
CA THR A 429 -24.45 -10.27 25.31
C THR A 429 -25.04 -10.95 26.53
N VAL A 430 -24.89 -12.28 26.61
CA VAL A 430 -25.20 -13.06 27.80
C VAL A 430 -23.92 -13.68 28.34
N GLU A 431 -23.60 -13.37 29.60
CA GLU A 431 -22.42 -13.87 30.30
C GLU A 431 -22.83 -14.79 31.46
N PHE A 432 -22.22 -15.98 31.52
CA PHE A 432 -22.36 -16.90 32.65
C PHE A 432 -21.18 -16.72 33.61
N ALA A 433 -21.40 -16.03 34.73
CA ALA A 433 -20.36 -15.56 35.66
C ALA A 433 -20.51 -16.12 37.10
N GLY A 434 -21.20 -17.26 37.25
CA GLY A 434 -21.43 -17.88 38.55
C GLY A 434 -20.16 -18.45 39.20
N THR A 435 -20.23 -18.76 40.50
CA THR A 435 -19.13 -19.45 41.22
C THR A 435 -19.29 -20.97 41.27
N ALA A 436 -20.50 -21.49 41.05
CA ALA A 436 -20.81 -22.92 40.98
C ALA A 436 -21.12 -23.34 39.54
N ASN A 437 -21.05 -24.63 39.22
CA ASN A 437 -21.41 -25.11 37.88
C ASN A 437 -22.86 -24.74 37.54
N GLN A 438 -23.07 -24.09 36.39
CA GLN A 438 -24.39 -23.60 35.97
C GLN A 438 -25.01 -24.52 34.91
N ASN A 439 -26.32 -24.75 35.00
CA ASN A 439 -27.02 -25.55 34.00
C ASN A 439 -27.78 -24.64 33.02
N ILE A 440 -27.69 -24.94 31.72
CA ILE A 440 -28.52 -24.32 30.68
C ILE A 440 -29.43 -25.39 30.08
N GLY A 441 -30.72 -25.13 30.06
CA GLY A 441 -31.72 -26.13 29.71
C GLY A 441 -33.06 -25.58 29.27
N GLY A 442 -34.05 -26.46 29.31
CA GLY A 442 -35.42 -26.21 28.88
C GLY A 442 -35.77 -26.97 27.60
N THR A 443 -37.07 -26.99 27.31
CA THR A 443 -37.69 -27.68 26.17
C THR A 443 -37.43 -26.97 24.83
N SER A 444 -37.01 -25.70 24.86
CA SER A 444 -36.66 -24.91 23.67
C SER A 444 -35.17 -24.55 23.68
N SER A 445 -34.52 -24.65 22.52
CA SER A 445 -33.12 -24.22 22.36
C SER A 445 -33.04 -22.70 22.49
N THR A 446 -32.18 -22.19 23.37
CA THR A 446 -31.88 -20.76 23.44
C THR A 446 -30.87 -20.40 22.36
N VAL A 447 -31.16 -19.34 21.62
CA VAL A 447 -30.29 -18.71 20.62
C VAL A 447 -29.69 -17.46 21.25
N PHE A 448 -28.45 -17.57 21.69
CA PHE A 448 -27.64 -16.46 22.19
C PHE A 448 -26.99 -15.73 21.02
N GLU A 449 -26.93 -14.40 21.04
CA GLU A 449 -26.21 -13.64 20.02
C GLU A 449 -24.71 -13.63 20.34
N ASN A 450 -24.32 -12.87 21.35
CA ASN A 450 -22.99 -12.95 21.95
C ASN A 450 -23.07 -13.71 23.27
N PHE A 451 -22.23 -14.73 23.43
CA PHE A 451 -22.25 -15.63 24.56
C PHE A 451 -20.87 -15.70 25.22
N ILE A 452 -20.80 -15.39 26.51
CA ILE A 452 -19.56 -15.36 27.28
C ILE A 452 -19.61 -16.40 28.41
N ILE A 453 -18.58 -17.22 28.50
CA ILE A 453 -18.37 -18.13 29.63
C ILE A 453 -17.32 -17.53 30.55
N ASN A 454 -17.73 -17.09 31.74
CA ASN A 454 -16.86 -16.52 32.77
C ASN A 454 -17.04 -17.23 34.11
N ASN A 455 -17.22 -18.55 34.07
CA ASN A 455 -17.46 -19.37 35.25
C ASN A 455 -16.42 -20.48 35.32
N ALA A 456 -15.44 -20.35 36.22
CA ALA A 456 -14.38 -21.35 36.41
C ALA A 456 -14.88 -22.75 36.79
N SER A 457 -16.07 -22.87 37.39
CA SER A 457 -16.72 -24.16 37.68
C SER A 457 -17.41 -24.79 36.46
N GLY A 458 -17.57 -24.03 35.36
CA GLY A 458 -18.12 -24.49 34.09
C GLY A 458 -19.63 -24.30 33.93
N VAL A 459 -20.10 -24.64 32.73
CA VAL A 459 -21.50 -24.61 32.32
C VAL A 459 -21.88 -25.95 31.71
N THR A 460 -23.00 -26.55 32.12
CA THR A 460 -23.51 -27.82 31.58
C THR A 460 -24.78 -27.60 30.75
N LEU A 461 -24.81 -28.15 29.54
CA LEU A 461 -26.00 -28.12 28.68
C LEU A 461 -26.87 -29.36 28.94
N THR A 462 -28.15 -29.12 29.23
CA THR A 462 -29.18 -30.17 29.40
C THR A 462 -30.12 -30.28 28.20
N SER A 463 -30.03 -29.34 27.25
CA SER A 463 -30.63 -29.38 25.92
C SER A 463 -29.72 -28.66 24.91
N ASN A 464 -29.93 -28.87 23.60
CA ASN A 464 -29.12 -28.20 22.57
C ASN A 464 -29.26 -26.68 22.64
N GLN A 465 -28.16 -25.94 22.45
CA GLN A 465 -28.15 -24.46 22.45
C GLN A 465 -27.54 -23.93 21.16
N THR A 466 -27.90 -22.71 20.78
CA THR A 466 -27.40 -22.04 19.57
C THR A 466 -26.72 -20.72 19.90
N ILE A 467 -25.63 -20.41 19.23
CA ILE A 467 -24.92 -19.13 19.25
C ILE A 467 -24.94 -18.54 17.84
N SER A 468 -25.57 -17.39 17.66
CA SER A 468 -25.77 -16.79 16.35
C SER A 468 -24.67 -15.82 15.92
N ASN A 469 -23.90 -15.23 16.84
CA ASN A 469 -22.86 -14.25 16.51
C ASN A 469 -21.48 -14.57 17.10
N SER A 470 -21.32 -14.64 18.42
CA SER A 470 -20.01 -14.93 19.03
C SER A 470 -20.09 -15.77 20.30
N LEU A 471 -19.08 -16.62 20.51
CA LEU A 471 -18.81 -17.34 21.75
C LEU A 471 -17.42 -16.95 22.24
N SER A 472 -17.31 -16.52 23.48
CA SER A 472 -16.02 -16.20 24.09
C SER A 472 -15.89 -16.85 25.46
N PHE A 473 -14.65 -17.21 25.81
CA PHE A 473 -14.33 -17.76 27.10
C PHE A 473 -13.43 -16.80 27.89
N SER A 474 -13.93 -16.35 29.03
CA SER A 474 -13.17 -15.64 30.06
C SER A 474 -12.68 -16.59 31.15
N ALA A 475 -13.47 -17.63 31.48
CA ALA A 475 -13.10 -18.69 32.43
C ALA A 475 -14.01 -19.92 32.32
N GLY A 476 -13.43 -21.13 32.44
CA GLY A 476 -14.15 -22.41 32.54
C GLY A 476 -14.64 -23.02 31.23
N ILE A 477 -15.28 -24.18 31.32
CA ILE A 477 -15.64 -25.04 30.18
C ILE A 477 -17.15 -25.12 29.94
N ILE A 478 -17.56 -25.44 28.71
CA ILE A 478 -18.94 -25.84 28.38
C ILE A 478 -18.99 -27.36 28.25
N SER A 479 -19.70 -28.05 29.14
CA SER A 479 -19.96 -29.49 29.06
C SER A 479 -21.29 -29.74 28.34
N THR A 480 -21.25 -30.33 27.14
CA THR A 480 -22.49 -30.57 26.37
C THR A 480 -23.13 -31.94 26.66
N GLY A 481 -22.36 -32.89 27.18
CA GLY A 481 -22.84 -34.27 27.40
C GLY A 481 -23.34 -34.90 26.09
N ALA A 482 -24.58 -35.41 26.09
CA ALA A 482 -25.23 -35.95 24.88
C ALA A 482 -25.84 -34.85 23.98
N ASN A 483 -25.89 -33.61 24.46
CA ASN A 483 -26.42 -32.46 23.71
C ASN A 483 -25.32 -31.84 22.84
N ARG A 484 -25.74 -30.85 22.06
CA ARG A 484 -24.91 -30.16 21.07
C ARG A 484 -24.96 -28.64 21.26
N LEU A 485 -23.82 -28.00 21.03
CA LEU A 485 -23.71 -26.56 20.91
C LEU A 485 -23.62 -26.19 19.42
N ASP A 486 -24.56 -25.39 18.92
CA ASP A 486 -24.62 -24.97 17.51
C ASP A 486 -24.06 -23.56 17.37
N VAL A 487 -22.94 -23.38 16.67
CA VAL A 487 -22.38 -22.05 16.40
C VAL A 487 -22.65 -21.68 14.94
N THR A 488 -23.56 -20.72 14.73
CA THR A 488 -24.03 -20.26 13.41
C THR A 488 -23.44 -18.93 12.97
N ALA A 489 -22.45 -18.41 13.72
CA ALA A 489 -21.72 -17.19 13.40
C ALA A 489 -21.18 -17.18 11.96
N ALA A 490 -21.27 -16.03 11.28
CA ALA A 490 -20.85 -15.87 9.89
C ALA A 490 -19.32 -15.99 9.70
N GLY A 491 -18.53 -15.50 10.66
CA GLY A 491 -17.07 -15.71 10.78
C GLY A 491 -16.74 -16.77 11.82
N ASP A 492 -15.47 -16.92 12.22
CA ASP A 492 -15.04 -17.94 13.21
C ASP A 492 -15.75 -17.83 14.56
N GLY A 493 -16.07 -16.61 15.01
CA GLY A 493 -17.02 -16.37 16.10
C GLY A 493 -16.70 -17.08 17.42
N MET A 494 -15.50 -17.61 17.62
CA MET A 494 -15.06 -18.27 18.86
C MET A 494 -13.73 -17.69 19.32
N SER A 495 -13.58 -17.40 20.61
CA SER A 495 -12.36 -16.77 21.14
C SER A 495 -12.13 -17.06 22.63
N GLY A 496 -10.92 -16.78 23.13
CA GLY A 496 -10.59 -16.87 24.56
C GLY A 496 -10.37 -18.27 25.11
N TYR A 497 -10.34 -19.31 24.26
CA TYR A 497 -10.12 -20.70 24.66
C TYR A 497 -8.65 -20.99 24.99
N ASP A 498 -8.43 -21.89 25.97
CA ASP A 498 -7.12 -22.35 26.45
C ASP A 498 -7.27 -23.66 27.26
N ASP A 499 -6.22 -24.10 27.95
CA ASP A 499 -6.21 -25.36 28.73
C ASP A 499 -7.25 -25.43 29.86
N GLY A 500 -7.84 -24.31 30.27
CA GLY A 500 -8.95 -24.26 31.23
C GLY A 500 -10.28 -23.83 30.63
N LYS A 501 -10.35 -23.58 29.31
CA LYS A 501 -11.46 -22.91 28.63
C LYS A 501 -11.74 -23.52 27.27
N TYR A 502 -12.72 -24.40 27.19
CA TYR A 502 -13.06 -25.12 25.96
C TYR A 502 -14.43 -25.80 26.06
N ILE A 503 -14.85 -26.43 24.96
CA ILE A 503 -16.07 -27.22 24.88
C ILE A 503 -15.74 -28.69 25.18
N PHE A 504 -16.29 -29.25 26.24
CA PHE A 504 -16.25 -30.68 26.50
C PHE A 504 -17.52 -31.36 25.97
N GLY A 505 -17.48 -31.86 24.73
CA GLY A 505 -18.59 -32.60 24.12
C GLY A 505 -18.77 -32.33 22.63
N ASN A 506 -20.03 -32.34 22.17
CA ASN A 506 -20.42 -32.23 20.77
C ASN A 506 -20.59 -30.77 20.33
N LEU A 507 -19.86 -30.37 19.28
CA LEU A 507 -19.96 -29.05 18.65
C LEU A 507 -20.51 -29.20 17.23
N ARG A 508 -21.50 -28.39 16.85
CA ARG A 508 -21.86 -28.17 15.45
C ARG A 508 -21.36 -26.82 15.00
N ARG A 509 -20.58 -26.81 13.93
CA ARG A 509 -20.05 -25.59 13.34
C ARG A 509 -20.61 -25.36 11.94
N TYR A 510 -21.29 -24.23 11.75
CA TYR A 510 -21.66 -23.77 10.42
C TYR A 510 -20.47 -23.10 9.74
N LEU A 511 -20.27 -23.41 8.46
CA LEU A 511 -19.04 -23.07 7.74
C LEU A 511 -19.37 -22.28 6.47
N SER A 512 -18.53 -21.29 6.18
CA SER A 512 -18.46 -20.57 4.91
C SER A 512 -17.09 -20.79 4.26
N THR A 513 -16.97 -20.51 2.97
CA THR A 513 -15.68 -20.60 2.27
C THR A 513 -14.78 -19.40 2.60
N GLY A 514 -13.47 -19.63 2.71
CA GLY A 514 -12.46 -18.58 2.88
C GLY A 514 -12.24 -18.11 4.32
N ILE A 515 -12.65 -18.91 5.31
CA ILE A 515 -12.54 -18.58 6.74
C ILE A 515 -11.89 -19.77 7.47
N ASP A 516 -10.92 -19.47 8.34
CA ASP A 516 -10.33 -20.43 9.28
C ASP A 516 -11.26 -20.56 10.50
N TYR A 517 -11.83 -21.74 10.71
CA TYR A 517 -12.70 -22.03 11.84
C TYR A 517 -11.96 -22.83 12.90
N HIS A 518 -11.84 -22.29 14.10
CA HIS A 518 -11.28 -22.98 15.26
C HIS A 518 -12.35 -23.84 15.94
N LEU A 519 -11.95 -25.00 16.47
CA LEU A 519 -12.83 -26.00 17.05
C LEU A 519 -12.28 -26.36 18.44
N PRO A 520 -12.45 -25.48 19.45
CA PRO A 520 -11.84 -25.64 20.77
C PRO A 520 -12.60 -26.67 21.60
N ILE A 521 -12.33 -27.95 21.35
CA ILE A 521 -12.92 -29.06 22.10
C ILE A 521 -11.93 -29.52 23.18
N GLY A 522 -12.34 -30.38 24.08
CA GLY A 522 -11.41 -31.09 24.94
C GLY A 522 -12.09 -32.28 25.59
N THR A 523 -11.39 -32.86 26.54
CA THR A 523 -11.87 -33.94 27.40
C THR A 523 -12.02 -33.43 28.83
N ALA A 524 -12.38 -34.29 29.78
CA ALA A 524 -12.34 -33.93 31.19
C ALA A 524 -10.92 -33.61 31.71
N ALA A 525 -9.87 -34.00 30.97
CA ALA A 525 -8.49 -33.89 31.41
C ALA A 525 -7.62 -32.95 30.57
N ASN A 526 -7.87 -32.84 29.26
CA ASN A 526 -7.02 -32.08 28.35
C ASN A 526 -7.85 -31.29 27.33
N PHE A 527 -7.40 -30.08 27.03
CA PHE A 527 -7.84 -29.29 25.90
C PHE A 527 -7.25 -29.84 24.59
N GLU A 528 -8.06 -29.92 23.54
CA GLU A 528 -7.64 -30.34 22.21
C GLU A 528 -8.20 -29.36 21.17
N LEU A 529 -7.34 -28.79 20.33
CA LEU A 529 -7.78 -27.85 19.29
C LEU A 529 -7.78 -28.50 17.91
N ALA A 530 -8.82 -28.26 17.12
CA ALA A 530 -8.75 -28.49 15.68
C ALA A 530 -9.12 -27.22 14.92
N GLU A 531 -8.68 -27.13 13.67
CA GLU A 531 -9.00 -26.04 12.75
C GLU A 531 -9.42 -26.60 11.40
N ILE A 532 -10.35 -25.92 10.76
CA ILE A 532 -10.78 -26.24 9.40
C ILE A 532 -10.86 -24.98 8.55
N PHE A 533 -10.27 -25.06 7.35
CA PHE A 533 -10.37 -24.02 6.33
C PHE A 533 -11.00 -24.60 5.06
N VAL A 534 -12.22 -24.18 4.73
CA VAL A 534 -12.92 -24.61 3.52
C VAL A 534 -12.72 -23.56 2.44
N TYR A 535 -12.21 -23.93 1.26
CA TYR A 535 -12.04 -22.98 0.14
C TYR A 535 -12.91 -23.30 -1.08
N SER A 536 -13.57 -24.46 -1.10
CA SER A 536 -14.66 -24.73 -2.05
C SER A 536 -15.63 -25.77 -1.50
N GLN A 537 -16.92 -25.63 -1.78
CA GLN A 537 -17.95 -26.59 -1.37
C GLN A 537 -19.19 -26.50 -2.24
N THR A 538 -19.92 -27.62 -2.34
CA THR A 538 -21.28 -27.67 -2.89
C THR A 538 -22.17 -28.51 -1.97
N GLY A 539 -23.08 -27.85 -1.25
CA GLY A 539 -24.05 -28.49 -0.36
C GLY A 539 -23.58 -28.62 1.10
N LEU A 540 -22.50 -27.96 1.50
CA LEU A 540 -22.04 -27.87 2.89
C LEU A 540 -22.68 -26.66 3.59
N ASN A 541 -23.30 -26.91 4.74
CA ASN A 541 -23.83 -25.90 5.65
C ASN A 541 -23.12 -25.96 7.01
N TYR A 542 -22.92 -27.17 7.55
CA TYR A 542 -22.31 -27.37 8.84
C TYR A 542 -21.52 -28.69 8.90
N ILE A 543 -20.65 -28.78 9.91
CA ILE A 543 -20.04 -30.03 10.38
C ILE A 543 -20.40 -30.25 11.84
N ASP A 544 -20.65 -31.50 12.22
CA ASP A 544 -20.61 -31.95 13.61
C ASP A 544 -19.17 -32.41 13.92
N VAL A 545 -18.64 -31.97 15.06
CA VAL A 545 -17.25 -32.17 15.47
C VAL A 545 -17.23 -32.82 16.84
N VAL A 546 -16.46 -33.90 16.95
CA VAL A 546 -16.26 -34.64 18.19
C VAL A 546 -14.79 -35.07 18.29
N PHE A 547 -14.21 -34.95 19.48
CA PHE A 547 -12.94 -35.58 19.83
C PHE A 547 -13.21 -36.88 20.60
N THR A 548 -12.66 -38.00 20.13
CA THR A 548 -12.84 -39.33 20.75
C THR A 548 -11.54 -39.78 21.37
N VAL A 549 -11.55 -40.00 22.70
CA VAL A 549 -10.41 -40.61 23.41
C VAL A 549 -10.32 -42.09 23.05
N SER A 550 -9.23 -42.48 22.39
CA SER A 550 -8.98 -43.85 21.93
C SER A 550 -7.49 -44.06 21.71
N ASN A 551 -7.04 -45.33 21.80
CA ASN A 551 -5.71 -45.73 21.38
C ASN A 551 -5.83 -46.64 20.15
N GLU A 552 -5.52 -46.10 18.98
CA GLU A 552 -5.71 -46.75 17.67
C GLU A 552 -4.50 -47.61 17.24
N ASN A 553 -3.55 -47.89 18.14
CA ASN A 553 -2.39 -48.72 17.85
C ASN A 553 -2.69 -50.22 17.90
N PRO A 554 -1.99 -51.07 17.10
CA PRO A 554 -0.88 -50.73 16.20
C PRO A 554 -1.33 -50.16 14.85
N VAL A 555 -0.48 -49.35 14.21
CA VAL A 555 -0.72 -48.76 12.88
C VAL A 555 -0.93 -49.86 11.83
N PRO A 556 -1.92 -49.74 10.93
CA PRO A 556 -2.10 -50.66 9.81
C PRO A 556 -0.85 -50.75 8.93
N GLY A 557 -0.44 -51.98 8.58
CA GLY A 557 0.77 -52.21 7.80
C GLY A 557 0.76 -51.53 6.43
N GLY A 558 1.87 -50.86 6.08
CA GLY A 558 2.06 -50.22 4.77
C GLY A 558 1.62 -48.75 4.69
N LEU A 559 1.22 -48.13 5.79
CA LEU A 559 0.90 -46.70 5.84
C LEU A 559 2.19 -45.85 5.75
N MET A 560 2.30 -45.05 4.69
CA MET A 560 3.48 -44.22 4.41
C MET A 560 3.07 -42.76 4.17
N VAL A 561 3.85 -41.82 4.70
CA VAL A 561 3.75 -40.38 4.40
C VAL A 561 5.05 -39.95 3.75
N GLU A 562 4.97 -39.44 2.52
CA GLU A 562 6.13 -39.01 1.71
C GLU A 562 7.25 -40.09 1.61
N GLY A 563 6.87 -41.37 1.63
CA GLY A 563 7.81 -42.48 1.55
C GLY A 563 8.41 -42.92 2.90
N ILE A 564 8.05 -42.29 4.01
CA ILE A 564 8.42 -42.70 5.37
C ILE A 564 7.26 -43.46 6.02
N PRO A 565 7.52 -44.60 6.69
CA PRO A 565 6.48 -45.33 7.42
C PRO A 565 5.96 -44.53 8.61
N VAL A 566 4.65 -44.61 8.85
CA VAL A 566 4.05 -44.19 10.11
C VAL A 566 4.21 -45.36 11.08
N ASP A 567 5.03 -45.17 12.12
CA ASP A 567 5.40 -46.24 13.05
C ASP A 567 4.37 -46.39 14.18
N GLU A 568 3.77 -45.29 14.63
CA GLU A 568 2.80 -45.27 15.72
C GLU A 568 1.76 -44.16 15.53
N PHE A 569 0.53 -44.34 16.02
CA PHE A 569 -0.39 -43.21 16.23
C PHE A 569 -0.19 -42.65 17.64
N LEU A 570 -0.38 -41.34 17.81
CA LEU A 570 -0.45 -40.77 19.16
C LEU A 570 -1.62 -41.41 19.93
N ASP A 571 -1.36 -41.74 21.19
CA ASP A 571 -2.14 -42.70 21.99
C ASP A 571 -3.29 -42.08 22.78
N TYR A 572 -3.72 -40.87 22.41
CA TYR A 572 -4.76 -40.15 23.14
C TYR A 572 -6.14 -40.19 22.49
N GLY A 573 -6.23 -39.99 21.17
CA GLY A 573 -7.52 -39.93 20.50
C GLY A 573 -7.48 -39.33 19.09
N PHE A 574 -8.65 -39.24 18.48
CA PHE A 574 -8.84 -38.73 17.13
C PHE A 574 -10.04 -37.77 17.03
N TRP A 575 -9.99 -36.89 16.04
CA TRP A 575 -11.06 -35.95 15.68
C TRP A 575 -11.98 -36.59 14.65
N SER A 576 -13.29 -36.37 14.75
CA SER A 576 -14.28 -36.75 13.72
C SER A 576 -14.99 -35.51 13.19
N PHE A 577 -14.89 -35.25 11.88
CA PHE A 577 -15.66 -34.20 11.22
C PHE A 577 -16.77 -34.82 10.38
N ILE A 578 -18.02 -34.57 10.75
CA ILE A 578 -19.20 -35.19 10.12
C ILE A 578 -20.01 -34.09 9.42
N PRO A 579 -20.03 -34.02 8.08
CA PRO A 579 -20.75 -32.98 7.37
C PRO A 579 -22.27 -33.19 7.43
N ASN A 580 -23.03 -32.11 7.17
CA ASN A 580 -24.47 -32.23 6.99
C ASN A 580 -24.84 -33.23 5.86
N PRO A 581 -26.00 -33.91 5.97
CA PRO A 581 -26.53 -34.72 4.87
C PRO A 581 -26.69 -33.87 3.60
N GLY A 582 -26.37 -34.44 2.43
CA GLY A 582 -26.50 -33.77 1.14
C GLY A 582 -25.26 -33.05 0.62
N LEU A 583 -24.11 -33.14 1.31
CA LEU A 583 -22.82 -32.71 0.77
C LEU A 583 -22.49 -33.46 -0.53
N SER A 584 -22.21 -32.73 -1.61
CA SER A 584 -21.84 -33.31 -2.90
C SER A 584 -20.35 -33.20 -3.23
N ALA A 585 -19.69 -32.11 -2.81
CA ALA A 585 -18.26 -31.86 -3.02
C ALA A 585 -17.73 -30.86 -2.00
N VAL A 586 -16.47 -31.02 -1.58
CA VAL A 586 -15.76 -30.08 -0.70
C VAL A 586 -14.27 -30.12 -1.01
N ASN A 587 -13.56 -29.01 -0.84
CA ASN A 587 -12.12 -29.02 -0.67
C ASN A 587 -11.72 -28.12 0.51
N TYR A 588 -10.89 -28.66 1.41
CA TYR A 588 -10.54 -28.01 2.68
C TYR A 588 -9.13 -28.38 3.14
N HIS A 589 -8.69 -27.69 4.20
CA HIS A 589 -7.51 -28.01 4.99
C HIS A 589 -7.94 -28.33 6.42
N ALA A 590 -7.25 -29.27 7.06
CA ALA A 590 -7.50 -29.63 8.45
C ALA A 590 -6.19 -29.54 9.24
N THR A 591 -6.26 -28.90 10.40
CA THR A 591 -5.19 -28.88 11.40
C THR A 591 -5.75 -29.51 12.68
N ILE A 592 -4.98 -30.38 13.34
CA ILE A 592 -5.32 -30.85 14.68
C ILE A 592 -4.14 -30.62 15.62
N GLN A 593 -4.46 -30.33 16.86
CA GLN A 593 -3.57 -30.41 18.00
C GLN A 593 -3.89 -31.70 18.77
N SER A 594 -2.84 -32.32 19.30
CA SER A 594 -2.90 -33.41 20.28
C SER A 594 -2.09 -32.99 21.50
N LYS A 595 -2.69 -32.92 22.69
CA LYS A 595 -2.00 -32.61 23.96
C LYS A 595 -1.98 -33.78 24.94
N GLY A 596 -3.02 -34.61 24.98
CA GLY A 596 -3.12 -35.69 25.96
C GLY A 596 -2.27 -36.94 25.69
N HIS A 597 -1.40 -36.92 24.68
CA HIS A 597 -0.60 -38.06 24.26
C HIS A 597 0.65 -38.29 25.12
N THR A 598 1.20 -39.50 25.06
CA THR A 598 2.53 -39.81 25.58
C THR A 598 3.60 -39.25 24.65
N ASP A 599 4.52 -38.44 25.18
CA ASP A 599 5.63 -37.86 24.41
C ASP A 599 6.48 -38.94 23.72
N LYS A 600 6.57 -38.87 22.39
CA LYS A 600 7.37 -39.77 21.55
C LYS A 600 8.76 -39.21 21.21
N GLY A 601 9.04 -37.96 21.59
CA GLY A 601 10.27 -37.27 21.22
C GLY A 601 10.33 -36.86 19.74
N GLY A 602 11.49 -36.40 19.30
CA GLY A 602 11.74 -36.06 17.89
C GLY A 602 11.55 -34.57 17.59
N THR A 603 11.12 -34.29 16.36
CA THR A 603 10.91 -32.96 15.78
C THR A 603 9.53 -32.88 15.15
N SER A 604 9.07 -31.69 14.76
CA SER A 604 7.81 -31.50 14.03
C SER A 604 7.67 -32.43 12.82
N ASP A 605 8.78 -32.75 12.15
CA ASP A 605 8.80 -33.55 10.92
C ASP A 605 8.58 -35.04 11.16
N ASN A 606 8.63 -35.48 12.41
CA ASN A 606 8.27 -36.84 12.79
C ASN A 606 6.76 -37.04 12.85
N TYR A 607 5.96 -35.96 12.76
CA TYR A 607 4.52 -36.02 12.94
C TYR A 607 3.78 -35.72 11.65
N SER A 608 2.68 -36.44 11.44
CA SER A 608 1.81 -36.23 10.28
C SER A 608 0.36 -36.49 10.63
N LEU A 609 -0.55 -35.72 10.04
CA LEU A 609 -1.97 -35.96 10.19
C LEU A 609 -2.42 -37.08 9.24
N ILE A 610 -3.14 -38.07 9.77
CA ILE A 610 -3.63 -39.26 9.06
C ILE A 610 -5.15 -39.24 9.06
N THR A 611 -5.77 -39.70 7.98
CA THR A 611 -7.22 -39.58 7.74
C THR A 611 -7.89 -40.94 7.59
N ASP A 612 -9.05 -41.16 8.19
CA ASP A 612 -9.94 -42.30 7.92
C ASP A 612 -11.30 -41.80 7.43
N ILE A 613 -11.68 -42.17 6.21
CA ILE A 613 -12.97 -41.81 5.57
C ILE A 613 -14.03 -42.92 5.70
N GLY A 614 -13.86 -43.85 6.64
CA GLY A 614 -14.70 -45.03 6.85
C GLY A 614 -14.18 -46.31 6.19
N SER A 615 -12.95 -46.27 5.65
CA SER A 615 -12.29 -47.41 5.00
C SER A 615 -10.93 -47.76 5.62
N GLY A 616 -10.66 -47.26 6.83
CA GLY A 616 -9.40 -47.39 7.55
C GLY A 616 -8.48 -46.19 7.35
N TRP A 617 -7.48 -46.07 8.24
CA TRP A 617 -6.48 -44.99 8.26
C TRP A 617 -5.59 -44.96 7.02
N GLN A 618 -5.52 -43.79 6.37
CA GLN A 618 -4.87 -43.56 5.08
C GLN A 618 -4.15 -42.20 5.05
N ASN A 619 -3.14 -42.10 4.17
CA ASN A 619 -2.47 -40.84 3.85
C ASN A 619 -3.23 -40.13 2.71
N LEU A 620 -4.12 -39.20 3.06
CA LEU A 620 -4.89 -38.41 2.10
C LEU A 620 -4.45 -36.93 2.13
N GLY A 621 -4.67 -36.23 1.01
CA GLY A 621 -4.24 -34.84 0.85
C GLY A 621 -2.72 -34.69 0.69
N THR A 622 -2.22 -33.47 0.88
CA THR A 622 -0.80 -33.12 0.77
C THR A 622 -0.20 -32.88 2.16
N HIS A 623 0.94 -33.52 2.44
CA HIS A 623 1.75 -33.29 3.65
C HIS A 623 2.67 -32.08 3.44
N SER A 624 3.09 -31.47 4.52
CA SER A 624 4.17 -30.50 4.53
C SER A 624 4.77 -30.46 5.93
N SER A 625 6.04 -30.85 6.05
CA SER A 625 6.77 -30.88 7.32
C SER A 625 6.88 -29.49 7.95
N SER A 626 6.99 -28.43 7.13
CA SER A 626 7.05 -27.03 7.59
C SER A 626 5.76 -26.50 8.24
N THR A 627 4.67 -27.28 8.23
CA THR A 627 3.36 -26.88 8.79
C THR A 627 2.96 -27.70 10.01
N GLN A 628 3.86 -28.56 10.48
CA GLN A 628 3.70 -29.31 11.73
C GLN A 628 4.41 -28.55 12.86
N SER A 629 4.00 -28.76 14.11
CA SER A 629 4.77 -28.29 15.27
C SER A 629 4.79 -29.35 16.36
N TYR A 630 5.88 -29.40 17.12
CA TYR A 630 6.06 -30.35 18.21
C TYR A 630 6.62 -29.64 19.44
N SER A 631 6.03 -29.97 20.58
CA SER A 631 6.58 -29.80 21.91
C SER A 631 6.25 -31.06 22.72
N PRO A 632 6.96 -31.35 23.82
CA PRO A 632 6.66 -32.50 24.68
C PRO A 632 5.23 -32.54 25.24
N THR A 633 4.48 -31.43 25.16
CA THR A 633 3.12 -31.28 25.70
C THR A 633 2.06 -31.04 24.63
N ALA A 634 2.45 -30.87 23.36
CA ALA A 634 1.52 -30.56 22.27
C ALA A 634 2.15 -30.86 20.90
N VAL A 635 1.43 -31.63 20.08
CA VAL A 635 1.74 -31.92 18.69
C VAL A 635 0.67 -31.28 17.81
N ILE A 636 1.04 -30.43 16.86
CA ILE A 636 0.12 -29.86 15.86
C ILE A 636 0.46 -30.49 14.51
N THR A 637 -0.57 -31.05 13.86
CA THR A 637 -0.42 -31.64 12.53
C THR A 637 -1.44 -31.12 11.53
N LYS A 638 -1.02 -30.88 10.30
CA LYS A 638 -1.83 -30.25 9.23
C LYS A 638 -1.83 -31.04 7.93
N ARG A 639 -2.97 -31.04 7.23
CA ARG A 639 -3.14 -31.55 5.86
C ARG A 639 -3.81 -30.54 4.94
N PHE A 640 -3.28 -30.46 3.73
CA PHE A 640 -3.82 -29.64 2.66
C PHE A 640 -4.60 -30.47 1.63
N TYR A 641 -5.49 -29.80 0.91
CA TYR A 641 -6.22 -30.34 -0.24
C TYR A 641 -7.00 -31.64 0.02
N LEU A 642 -7.68 -31.73 1.17
CA LEU A 642 -8.59 -32.84 1.45
C LEU A 642 -9.93 -32.62 0.74
N SER A 643 -10.50 -33.68 0.17
CA SER A 643 -11.75 -33.62 -0.61
C SER A 643 -12.94 -34.37 0.00
N THR A 644 -12.70 -35.11 1.10
CA THR A 644 -13.69 -35.95 1.76
C THR A 644 -13.53 -35.83 3.26
N PHE A 645 -14.62 -35.66 4.00
CA PHE A 645 -14.60 -35.62 5.46
C PHE A 645 -14.44 -37.01 6.09
N GLY A 646 -13.86 -37.07 7.28
CA GLY A 646 -13.67 -38.30 8.03
C GLY A 646 -13.13 -38.04 9.44
N SER A 647 -12.36 -39.01 9.94
CA SER A 647 -11.63 -38.94 11.20
C SER A 647 -10.16 -38.60 10.98
N TYR A 648 -9.53 -37.93 11.95
CA TYR A 648 -8.14 -37.47 11.85
C TYR A 648 -7.37 -37.75 13.14
N ILE A 649 -6.17 -38.32 12.98
CA ILE A 649 -5.26 -38.68 14.07
C ILE A 649 -3.83 -38.25 13.73
N ALA A 650 -3.04 -37.92 14.74
CA ALA A 650 -1.62 -37.64 14.56
C ALA A 650 -0.83 -38.96 14.56
N GLY A 651 -0.10 -39.22 13.48
CA GLY A 651 0.86 -40.30 13.35
C GLY A 651 2.29 -39.82 13.63
N PHE A 652 3.10 -40.71 14.19
CA PHE A 652 4.52 -40.54 14.47
C PHE A 652 5.35 -41.49 13.60
N SER A 653 6.46 -40.96 13.08
CA SER A 653 7.48 -41.67 12.32
C SER A 653 8.83 -41.49 13.00
N ALA A 654 9.57 -42.57 13.23
CA ALA A 654 10.89 -42.55 13.87
C ALA A 654 11.97 -41.85 13.03
N SER A 655 11.72 -41.60 11.74
CA SER A 655 12.59 -40.88 10.80
C SER A 655 12.00 -39.50 10.43
N SER A 656 12.82 -38.46 10.32
CA SER A 656 12.40 -37.06 10.05
C SER A 656 12.74 -36.58 8.62
N ILE A 657 11.95 -35.65 8.06
CA ILE A 657 12.11 -35.04 6.71
C ILE A 657 12.59 -33.56 6.79
N TYR A 658 13.69 -33.28 7.49
CA TYR A 658 14.07 -31.90 7.83
C TYR A 658 14.49 -31.03 6.63
N THR A 659 13.74 -29.94 6.42
CA THR A 659 14.17 -28.74 5.68
C THR A 659 13.63 -27.48 6.43
N PRO A 660 14.48 -26.59 6.97
CA PRO A 660 14.02 -25.40 7.66
C PRO A 660 13.53 -24.30 6.70
N SER A 661 12.57 -23.51 7.17
CA SER A 661 11.97 -22.38 6.40
C SER A 661 12.85 -21.12 6.43
N PRO A 662 12.83 -20.29 5.37
CA PRO A 662 13.67 -19.11 5.25
C PRO A 662 13.25 -17.97 6.20
N VAL A 663 14.22 -17.23 6.75
CA VAL A 663 14.00 -15.97 7.50
C VAL A 663 13.93 -14.81 6.52
N THR A 664 12.86 -14.02 6.51
CA THR A 664 12.59 -13.05 5.43
C THR A 664 13.10 -11.62 5.67
N ASP A 665 13.32 -11.19 6.93
CA ASP A 665 13.60 -9.77 7.25
C ASP A 665 14.95 -9.52 7.92
N GLU A 666 15.19 -10.09 9.10
CA GLU A 666 16.48 -9.89 9.80
C GLU A 666 16.73 -11.02 10.80
N LEU A 667 17.96 -11.56 10.82
CA LEU A 667 18.41 -12.48 11.87
C LEU A 667 19.40 -11.78 12.80
N ARG A 668 18.94 -11.43 14.02
CA ARG A 668 19.79 -10.88 15.08
C ARG A 668 20.15 -11.92 16.13
N ILE A 669 21.43 -12.27 16.24
CA ILE A 669 21.93 -13.19 17.27
C ILE A 669 22.51 -12.37 18.44
N LYS A 670 21.77 -12.28 19.55
CA LYS A 670 22.17 -11.52 20.75
C LYS A 670 22.28 -12.42 21.98
N GLY A 671 23.49 -12.55 22.52
CA GLY A 671 23.79 -13.34 23.72
C GLY A 671 23.44 -14.83 23.62
N SER A 672 23.37 -15.38 22.39
CA SER A 672 22.80 -16.70 22.09
C SER A 672 23.60 -17.42 21.00
N VAL A 673 23.36 -18.73 20.83
CA VAL A 673 23.96 -19.54 19.75
C VAL A 673 22.91 -19.86 18.70
N TYR A 674 23.10 -19.41 17.46
CA TYR A 674 22.35 -19.91 16.30
C TYR A 674 23.14 -21.05 15.67
N LYS A 675 22.55 -22.24 15.59
CA LYS A 675 23.22 -23.44 15.10
C LYS A 675 22.54 -23.96 13.84
N VAL A 676 23.29 -24.06 12.76
CA VAL A 676 22.89 -24.83 11.56
C VAL A 676 23.39 -26.25 11.74
N GLN A 677 22.48 -27.20 11.86
CA GLN A 677 22.81 -28.61 12.14
C GLN A 677 23.44 -29.29 10.94
N ALA A 678 24.19 -30.37 11.16
CA ALA A 678 24.72 -31.17 10.06
C ALA A 678 23.57 -31.69 9.17
N SER A 679 23.80 -31.71 7.86
CA SER A 679 22.81 -32.07 6.83
C SER A 679 21.58 -31.16 6.74
N ALA A 680 21.62 -29.97 7.35
CA ALA A 680 20.60 -28.95 7.22
C ALA A 680 20.99 -27.87 6.20
N ASN A 681 19.97 -27.29 5.57
CA ASN A 681 20.10 -26.09 4.74
C ASN A 681 19.31 -24.96 5.40
N SER A 682 19.95 -23.89 5.86
CA SER A 682 19.24 -22.71 6.38
C SER A 682 19.38 -21.54 5.40
N THR A 683 18.30 -20.81 5.15
CA THR A 683 18.25 -19.69 4.20
C THR A 683 17.78 -18.42 4.91
N ILE A 684 18.51 -17.32 4.75
CA ILE A 684 18.14 -15.99 5.27
C ILE A 684 18.07 -15.01 4.08
N ILE A 685 16.91 -14.44 3.84
CA ILE A 685 16.67 -13.47 2.76
C ILE A 685 17.05 -12.04 3.22
N GLY A 686 16.84 -11.72 4.50
CA GLY A 686 17.17 -10.40 5.07
C GLY A 686 18.52 -10.29 5.79
N ASP A 687 18.86 -9.10 6.30
CA ASP A 687 20.17 -8.80 6.91
C ASP A 687 20.49 -9.72 8.10
N MET A 688 21.76 -10.12 8.24
CA MET A 688 22.22 -10.89 9.41
C MET A 688 23.21 -10.07 10.27
N VAL A 689 22.82 -9.85 11.52
CA VAL A 689 23.67 -9.16 12.50
C VAL A 689 24.00 -10.07 13.68
N VAL A 690 25.29 -10.39 13.85
CA VAL A 690 25.80 -11.20 14.96
C VAL A 690 26.42 -10.29 16.03
N THR A 691 25.63 -9.94 17.03
CA THR A 691 25.95 -8.89 18.02
C THR A 691 26.12 -9.45 19.43
N ASN A 692 27.28 -9.27 20.06
CA ASN A 692 27.50 -9.65 21.46
C ASN A 692 27.28 -8.43 22.38
N VAL A 693 26.09 -8.32 22.99
CA VAL A 693 25.80 -7.25 23.97
C VAL A 693 26.18 -7.67 25.40
N SER A 694 26.15 -8.98 25.68
CA SER A 694 26.64 -9.71 26.87
C SER A 694 26.06 -11.13 26.76
N ASN A 695 26.86 -12.19 26.99
CA ASN A 695 26.54 -13.64 26.88
C ASN A 695 27.03 -14.42 25.63
N ASN A 696 28.07 -13.97 24.93
CA ASN A 696 28.78 -14.75 23.87
C ASN A 696 27.89 -15.21 22.69
N SER A 697 27.52 -14.29 21.79
CA SER A 697 26.82 -14.64 20.54
C SER A 697 27.68 -15.53 19.64
N ILE A 698 27.13 -16.65 19.15
CA ILE A 698 27.83 -17.58 18.25
C ILE A 698 26.93 -17.95 17.07
N LEU A 699 27.41 -17.76 15.84
CA LEU A 699 26.90 -18.45 14.65
C LEU A 699 27.70 -19.75 14.46
N ASP A 700 27.06 -20.91 14.61
CA ASP A 700 27.69 -22.23 14.55
C ASP A 700 27.16 -23.04 13.36
N VAL A 701 27.86 -22.95 12.22
CA VAL A 701 27.57 -23.71 10.99
C VAL A 701 28.32 -25.03 11.07
N LYS A 702 27.60 -26.15 11.22
CA LYS A 702 28.22 -27.48 11.39
C LYS A 702 28.72 -28.06 10.07
N ALA A 703 29.65 -29.02 10.16
CA ALA A 703 30.11 -29.77 9.00
C ALA A 703 28.92 -30.43 8.26
N SER A 704 29.04 -30.54 6.94
CA SER A 704 27.99 -31.07 6.05
C SER A 704 26.66 -30.30 6.11
N SER A 705 26.69 -28.99 6.42
CA SER A 705 25.49 -28.12 6.38
C SER A 705 25.70 -26.93 5.45
N ASP A 706 24.61 -26.39 4.93
CA ASP A 706 24.60 -25.21 4.07
C ASP A 706 23.86 -24.06 4.75
N PHE A 707 24.50 -22.91 4.83
CA PHE A 707 23.88 -21.66 5.27
C PHE A 707 23.90 -20.67 4.10
N HIS A 708 22.74 -20.31 3.58
CA HIS A 708 22.60 -19.36 2.49
C HIS A 708 22.07 -18.02 3.03
N THR A 709 22.67 -16.91 2.61
CA THR A 709 22.16 -15.58 2.89
C THR A 709 22.24 -14.65 1.70
N GLU A 710 21.14 -13.95 1.42
CA GLU A 710 21.03 -12.96 0.34
C GLU A 710 21.56 -11.57 0.76
N SER A 711 21.88 -11.39 2.04
CA SER A 711 22.21 -10.10 2.65
C SER A 711 23.57 -10.12 3.38
N ASP A 712 23.93 -9.00 4.01
CA ASP A 712 25.23 -8.82 4.66
C ASP A 712 25.40 -9.69 5.91
N ILE A 713 26.65 -10.11 6.17
CA ILE A 713 27.08 -10.73 7.43
C ILE A 713 27.90 -9.73 8.23
N ILE A 714 27.33 -9.26 9.35
CA ILE A 714 28.02 -8.35 10.27
C ILE A 714 28.43 -9.09 11.54
N ASN A 715 29.74 -9.35 11.71
CA ASN A 715 30.33 -9.97 12.90
C ASN A 715 30.89 -8.89 13.84
N GLU A 716 30.07 -8.43 14.78
CA GLU A 716 30.45 -7.34 15.69
C GLU A 716 31.47 -7.77 16.76
N SER A 717 32.18 -6.78 17.32
CA SER A 717 33.19 -6.98 18.36
C SER A 717 32.69 -7.87 19.50
N GLY A 718 33.45 -8.92 19.83
CA GLY A 718 33.13 -9.87 20.89
C GLY A 718 32.29 -11.08 20.46
N SER A 719 31.75 -11.11 19.24
CA SER A 719 31.03 -12.27 18.68
C SER A 719 31.99 -13.35 18.12
N THR A 720 31.48 -14.53 17.78
CA THR A 720 32.25 -15.58 17.08
C THR A 720 31.43 -16.25 15.98
N ILE A 721 32.00 -16.37 14.78
CA ILE A 721 31.48 -17.24 13.72
C ILE A 721 32.30 -18.54 13.71
N LYS A 722 31.64 -19.70 13.83
CA LYS A 722 32.23 -21.04 13.66
C LYS A 722 31.75 -21.64 12.35
N LEU A 723 32.59 -21.56 11.32
CA LEU A 723 32.30 -22.04 9.97
C LEU A 723 32.93 -23.42 9.76
N ASN A 724 32.18 -24.49 10.00
CA ASN A 724 32.63 -25.87 9.72
C ASN A 724 31.92 -26.51 8.51
N GLY A 725 30.77 -25.97 8.09
CA GLY A 725 30.02 -26.35 6.88
C GLY A 725 30.30 -25.41 5.70
N ARG A 726 29.27 -25.06 4.94
CA ARG A 726 29.36 -24.07 3.85
C ARG A 726 28.48 -22.85 4.14
N ILE A 727 28.99 -21.66 3.85
CA ILE A 727 28.20 -20.42 3.79
C ILE A 727 28.15 -19.95 2.33
N ASN A 728 26.96 -19.75 1.78
CA ASN A 728 26.73 -19.10 0.50
C ASN A 728 26.23 -17.68 0.76
N ILE A 729 26.89 -16.66 0.21
CA ILE A 729 26.59 -15.26 0.51
C ILE A 729 26.44 -14.42 -0.76
N GLU A 730 25.37 -13.61 -0.83
CA GLU A 730 25.17 -12.59 -1.87
C GLU A 730 25.44 -11.14 -1.41
N GLY A 731 25.54 -10.89 -0.10
CA GLY A 731 25.92 -9.59 0.51
C GLY A 731 27.38 -9.47 0.97
N ASP A 732 27.69 -8.42 1.71
CA ASP A 732 29.04 -8.09 2.22
C ASP A 732 29.40 -8.89 3.50
N ILE A 733 30.70 -8.99 3.80
CA ILE A 733 31.20 -9.46 5.09
C ILE A 733 31.92 -8.33 5.82
N ILE A 734 31.36 -7.92 6.96
CA ILE A 734 32.00 -6.95 7.88
C ILE A 734 32.48 -7.71 9.12
N ASN A 735 33.79 -7.96 9.19
CA ASN A 735 34.39 -8.74 10.27
C ASN A 735 35.12 -7.87 11.31
N ASN A 736 34.48 -7.69 12.47
CA ASN A 736 35.04 -6.97 13.62
C ASN A 736 35.36 -7.91 14.80
N ALA A 737 35.31 -9.24 14.61
CA ALA A 737 35.57 -10.23 15.68
C ALA A 737 36.20 -11.55 15.16
N LEU A 738 36.06 -12.64 15.92
CA LEU A 738 36.69 -13.92 15.60
C LEU A 738 35.86 -14.73 14.59
N ILE A 739 36.50 -15.18 13.51
CA ILE A 739 35.98 -16.22 12.62
C ILE A 739 36.89 -17.44 12.76
N ASN A 740 36.32 -18.56 13.23
CA ASN A 740 36.97 -19.86 13.27
C ASN A 740 36.42 -20.72 12.13
N SER A 741 37.23 -20.94 11.10
CA SER A 741 36.82 -21.61 9.87
C SER A 741 37.59 -22.92 9.69
N SER A 742 36.84 -24.01 9.53
CA SER A 742 37.31 -25.30 8.99
C SER A 742 36.48 -25.75 7.77
N GLY A 743 35.54 -24.92 7.33
CA GLY A 743 34.62 -25.15 6.22
C GLY A 743 34.84 -24.16 5.06
N GLU A 744 33.81 -23.96 4.25
CA GLU A 744 33.89 -23.20 3.00
C GLU A 744 33.01 -21.93 3.03
N ILE A 745 33.56 -20.79 2.62
CA ILE A 745 32.77 -19.60 2.28
C ILE A 745 32.66 -19.50 0.75
N ILE A 746 31.46 -19.22 0.24
CA ILE A 746 31.14 -19.19 -1.19
C ILE A 746 30.45 -17.86 -1.50
N PHE A 747 31.13 -16.99 -2.23
CA PHE A 747 30.56 -15.74 -2.71
C PHE A 747 29.80 -15.99 -4.02
N ILE A 748 28.52 -15.63 -4.05
CA ILE A 748 27.58 -15.83 -5.16
C ILE A 748 26.83 -14.52 -5.45
N GLY A 749 25.81 -14.53 -6.31
CA GLY A 749 25.06 -13.33 -6.68
C GLY A 749 25.77 -12.44 -7.71
N ASN A 750 25.09 -11.36 -8.11
CA ASN A 750 25.45 -10.54 -9.28
C ASN A 750 26.09 -9.17 -8.95
N SER A 751 25.99 -8.73 -7.70
CA SER A 751 26.54 -7.43 -7.25
C SER A 751 27.99 -7.57 -6.79
N ASP A 752 28.74 -6.47 -6.76
CA ASP A 752 30.01 -6.42 -6.04
C ASP A 752 29.78 -6.70 -4.55
N GLN A 753 30.66 -7.48 -3.93
CA GLN A 753 30.63 -7.82 -2.51
C GLN A 753 31.95 -7.46 -1.86
N THR A 754 31.91 -6.89 -0.66
CA THR A 754 33.10 -6.42 0.06
C THR A 754 33.41 -7.33 1.25
N ILE A 755 34.69 -7.65 1.43
CA ILE A 755 35.23 -8.20 2.68
C ILE A 755 35.94 -7.07 3.41
N GLY A 756 35.34 -6.59 4.51
CA GLY A 756 35.85 -5.46 5.30
C GLY A 756 35.80 -5.71 6.81
N GLY A 757 35.89 -4.63 7.58
CA GLY A 757 35.90 -4.63 9.05
C GLY A 757 37.27 -4.34 9.65
N SER A 758 37.38 -4.43 10.97
CA SER A 758 38.59 -4.06 11.73
C SER A 758 39.54 -5.22 12.04
N ASN A 759 39.14 -6.47 11.76
CA ASN A 759 39.95 -7.67 12.01
C ASN A 759 40.26 -8.43 10.72
N VAL A 760 41.48 -8.96 10.62
CA VAL A 760 41.89 -9.83 9.51
C VAL A 760 40.91 -11.00 9.39
N THR A 761 40.35 -11.18 8.20
CA THR A 761 39.39 -12.23 7.88
C THR A 761 40.14 -13.48 7.42
N SER A 762 39.83 -14.64 8.02
CA SER A 762 40.47 -15.92 7.71
C SER A 762 39.43 -16.99 7.42
N PHE A 763 39.56 -17.65 6.28
CA PHE A 763 38.74 -18.77 5.84
C PHE A 763 39.58 -20.03 5.63
N SER A 764 38.99 -21.21 5.84
CA SER A 764 39.64 -22.46 5.47
C SER A 764 39.60 -22.64 3.96
N ASP A 765 38.42 -22.87 3.39
CA ASP A 765 38.20 -22.83 1.95
C ASP A 765 37.44 -21.54 1.56
N PHE A 766 37.88 -20.89 0.50
CA PHE A 766 37.26 -19.67 -0.05
C PHE A 766 36.97 -19.87 -1.52
N THR A 767 35.68 -19.81 -1.88
CA THR A 767 35.19 -19.96 -3.25
C THR A 767 34.55 -18.67 -3.74
N VAL A 768 34.91 -18.26 -4.95
CA VAL A 768 34.21 -17.22 -5.70
C VAL A 768 33.46 -17.88 -6.84
N ASN A 769 32.15 -17.73 -6.85
CA ASN A 769 31.25 -18.29 -7.84
C ASN A 769 30.21 -17.25 -8.27
N LYS A 770 30.72 -16.11 -8.73
CA LYS A 770 29.94 -14.93 -9.13
C LYS A 770 29.89 -14.84 -10.66
N PRO A 771 28.72 -15.07 -11.29
CA PRO A 771 28.59 -14.91 -12.74
C PRO A 771 28.69 -13.44 -13.17
N SER A 772 28.41 -12.50 -12.27
CA SER A 772 28.66 -11.07 -12.44
C SER A 772 28.97 -10.40 -11.09
N GLY A 773 29.60 -9.23 -11.11
CA GLY A 773 30.14 -8.59 -9.92
C GLY A 773 31.45 -9.21 -9.41
N ASN A 774 32.11 -8.52 -8.49
CA ASN A 774 33.45 -8.84 -7.99
C ASN A 774 33.44 -9.05 -6.47
N VAL A 775 34.49 -9.67 -5.94
CA VAL A 775 34.77 -9.65 -4.50
C VAL A 775 35.89 -8.64 -4.22
N ILE A 776 35.59 -7.60 -3.46
CA ILE A 776 36.50 -6.50 -3.13
C ILE A 776 37.07 -6.73 -1.73
N LEU A 777 38.39 -6.64 -1.57
CA LEU A 777 39.04 -6.73 -0.27
C LEU A 777 39.39 -5.34 0.24
N ASP A 778 38.73 -4.90 1.31
CA ASP A 778 39.09 -3.71 2.09
C ASP A 778 39.98 -4.05 3.29
N ILE A 779 40.31 -5.34 3.45
CA ILE A 779 41.22 -5.85 4.45
C ILE A 779 41.95 -7.09 3.93
N ASN A 780 43.21 -7.24 4.34
CA ASN A 780 43.97 -8.48 4.16
C ASN A 780 43.14 -9.72 4.55
N THR A 781 43.02 -10.66 3.62
CA THR A 781 42.22 -11.88 3.78
C THR A 781 43.10 -13.12 3.66
N ILE A 782 42.90 -14.10 4.54
CA ILE A 782 43.68 -15.34 4.62
C ILE A 782 42.83 -16.54 4.20
N VAL A 783 43.39 -17.41 3.38
CA VAL A 783 42.81 -18.71 2.97
C VAL A 783 43.77 -19.82 3.41
N SER A 784 43.39 -20.63 4.40
CA SER A 784 44.30 -21.60 4.99
C SER A 784 44.38 -22.92 4.23
N GLU A 785 43.32 -23.32 3.55
CA GLU A 785 43.23 -24.51 2.73
C GLU A 785 43.13 -24.15 1.25
N THR A 786 41.93 -24.14 0.66
CA THR A 786 41.73 -24.07 -0.80
C THR A 786 41.09 -22.75 -1.22
N LEU A 787 41.69 -22.07 -2.21
CA LEU A 787 41.06 -20.98 -2.96
C LEU A 787 40.46 -21.56 -4.25
N LYS A 788 39.15 -21.43 -4.46
CA LYS A 788 38.46 -21.85 -5.68
C LYS A 788 37.90 -20.64 -6.42
N LEU A 789 38.36 -20.42 -7.64
CA LEU A 789 38.01 -19.27 -8.48
C LEU A 789 37.10 -19.75 -9.61
N ASN A 790 35.85 -20.13 -9.32
CA ASN A 790 34.96 -20.74 -10.32
C ASN A 790 34.43 -19.70 -11.32
N SER A 791 34.04 -18.52 -10.83
CA SER A 791 33.58 -17.37 -11.63
C SER A 791 33.69 -16.09 -10.78
N GLY A 792 34.05 -14.96 -11.41
CA GLY A 792 34.18 -13.65 -10.75
C GLY A 792 35.60 -13.32 -10.32
N ILE A 793 35.91 -12.02 -10.18
CA ILE A 793 37.26 -11.51 -9.92
C ILE A 793 37.38 -11.08 -8.45
N ILE A 794 38.53 -11.37 -7.82
CA ILE A 794 38.88 -10.81 -6.51
C ILE A 794 39.74 -9.57 -6.72
N ILE A 795 39.27 -8.41 -6.28
CA ILE A 795 39.99 -7.13 -6.36
C ILE A 795 40.60 -6.84 -5.00
N THR A 796 41.92 -6.80 -4.91
CA THR A 796 42.60 -6.64 -3.61
C THR A 796 43.03 -5.20 -3.30
N GLY A 797 43.07 -4.31 -4.30
CA GLY A 797 43.58 -2.95 -4.10
C GLY A 797 44.98 -2.94 -3.47
N SER A 798 45.14 -2.26 -2.33
CA SER A 798 46.38 -2.27 -1.53
C SER A 798 46.52 -3.47 -0.60
N ASP A 799 45.45 -4.23 -0.38
CA ASP A 799 45.43 -5.41 0.47
C ASP A 799 45.92 -6.66 -0.27
N THR A 800 46.13 -7.74 0.48
CA THR A 800 46.66 -9.00 -0.04
C THR A 800 45.73 -10.16 0.28
N LEU A 801 45.42 -10.98 -0.74
CA LEU A 801 44.83 -12.31 -0.55
C LEU A 801 45.95 -13.32 -0.27
N LYS A 802 45.92 -13.96 0.91
CA LYS A 802 47.01 -14.83 1.39
C LYS A 802 46.57 -16.28 1.45
N CYS A 803 47.02 -17.10 0.50
CA CYS A 803 46.83 -18.55 0.51
C CYS A 803 47.97 -19.24 1.28
N THR A 804 47.70 -19.72 2.50
CA THR A 804 48.77 -20.20 3.40
C THR A 804 49.10 -21.68 3.28
N SER A 805 48.27 -22.48 2.59
CA SER A 805 48.61 -23.89 2.32
C SER A 805 49.82 -23.98 1.38
N PRO A 806 50.87 -24.76 1.70
CA PRO A 806 52.06 -24.90 0.87
C PRO A 806 51.87 -25.85 -0.32
N LEU A 807 50.71 -26.50 -0.47
CA LEU A 807 50.41 -27.41 -1.57
C LEU A 807 50.02 -26.62 -2.83
N SER A 808 50.53 -27.01 -3.99
CA SER A 808 50.23 -26.33 -5.27
C SER A 808 48.78 -26.52 -5.72
N SER A 809 48.18 -27.67 -5.41
CA SER A 809 46.80 -28.03 -5.80
C SER A 809 45.69 -27.24 -5.07
N LYS A 810 46.05 -26.24 -4.27
CA LYS A 810 45.14 -25.51 -3.37
C LYS A 810 44.66 -24.16 -3.91
N ILE A 811 45.00 -23.85 -5.15
CA ILE A 811 44.35 -22.80 -5.94
C ILE A 811 43.78 -23.48 -7.18
N THR A 812 42.47 -23.43 -7.37
CA THR A 812 41.76 -24.19 -8.42
C THR A 812 40.67 -23.33 -9.08
N GLY A 813 40.16 -23.77 -10.23
CA GLY A 813 38.97 -23.18 -10.89
C GLY A 813 39.26 -21.94 -11.76
N TYR A 814 40.41 -21.31 -11.59
CA TYR A 814 40.77 -20.05 -12.25
C TYR A 814 40.68 -20.08 -13.79
N SER A 815 40.29 -18.95 -14.38
CA SER A 815 40.11 -18.77 -15.82
C SER A 815 40.15 -17.28 -16.19
N GLY A 816 39.98 -16.96 -17.49
CA GLY A 816 39.79 -15.57 -17.94
C GLY A 816 38.63 -14.84 -17.24
N ASN A 817 37.63 -15.57 -16.74
CA ASN A 817 36.51 -14.98 -16.01
C ASN A 817 36.65 -15.07 -14.47
N SER A 818 37.76 -15.62 -13.96
CA SER A 818 37.98 -15.72 -12.52
C SER A 818 39.46 -15.75 -12.13
N PHE A 819 39.93 -14.65 -11.55
CA PHE A 819 41.32 -14.42 -11.18
C PHE A 819 41.43 -13.34 -10.09
N VAL A 820 42.64 -13.07 -9.63
CA VAL A 820 42.92 -12.02 -8.63
C VAL A 820 43.46 -10.77 -9.33
N PHE A 821 42.72 -9.67 -9.29
CA PHE A 821 43.22 -8.35 -9.68
C PHE A 821 43.88 -7.67 -8.47
N GLY A 822 45.21 -7.72 -8.40
CA GLY A 822 46.00 -7.16 -7.30
C GLY A 822 47.05 -8.14 -6.77
N PHE A 823 47.19 -8.22 -5.45
CA PHE A 823 48.24 -8.97 -4.77
C PHE A 823 47.76 -10.34 -4.25
N LEU A 824 48.27 -11.41 -4.87
CA LEU A 824 48.08 -12.79 -4.43
C LEU A 824 49.35 -13.32 -3.75
N LYS A 825 49.29 -13.64 -2.47
CA LYS A 825 50.40 -14.27 -1.74
C LYS A 825 50.16 -15.77 -1.58
N LYS A 826 51.08 -16.59 -2.05
CA LYS A 826 51.03 -18.06 -1.98
C LYS A 826 52.19 -18.62 -1.14
N SER A 827 51.87 -19.35 -0.08
CA SER A 827 52.85 -20.16 0.65
C SER A 827 53.40 -21.29 -0.23
N ILE A 828 54.69 -21.56 -0.10
CA ILE A 828 55.41 -22.60 -0.83
C ILE A 828 56.26 -23.45 0.12
N GLY A 829 56.55 -24.68 -0.28
CA GLY A 829 57.43 -25.60 0.46
C GLY A 829 58.75 -25.83 -0.26
N VAL A 830 59.62 -26.65 0.33
CA VAL A 830 60.80 -27.19 -0.37
C VAL A 830 60.36 -28.43 -1.16
N ASN A 831 60.11 -28.26 -2.46
CA ASN A 831 59.62 -29.32 -3.35
C ASN A 831 59.91 -29.00 -4.83
N THR A 832 59.43 -29.85 -5.73
CA THR A 832 59.51 -29.65 -7.19
C THR A 832 58.13 -29.38 -7.81
N SER A 833 57.21 -28.79 -7.05
CA SER A 833 55.85 -28.50 -7.52
C SER A 833 55.78 -27.19 -8.28
N THR A 834 54.90 -27.13 -9.28
CA THR A 834 54.54 -25.89 -9.98
C THR A 834 53.34 -25.25 -9.31
N TYR A 835 53.40 -23.96 -9.00
CA TYR A 835 52.37 -23.21 -8.28
C TYR A 835 51.67 -22.23 -9.21
N PRO A 836 50.34 -22.35 -9.41
CA PRO A 836 49.60 -21.39 -10.22
C PRO A 836 49.42 -20.06 -9.49
N LEU A 837 49.52 -18.97 -10.26
CA LEU A 837 49.38 -17.58 -9.82
C LEU A 837 48.38 -16.88 -10.76
N PRO A 838 47.06 -17.12 -10.59
CA PRO A 838 46.03 -16.54 -11.45
C PRO A 838 45.80 -15.07 -11.10
N VAL A 839 46.60 -14.20 -11.72
CA VAL A 839 46.56 -12.75 -11.50
C VAL A 839 46.09 -12.01 -12.75
N GLY A 840 45.64 -10.77 -12.58
CA GLY A 840 45.29 -9.86 -13.66
C GLY A 840 45.56 -8.39 -13.32
N ASN A 841 45.50 -7.54 -14.33
CA ASN A 841 45.81 -6.09 -14.28
C ASN A 841 44.55 -5.21 -14.48
N GLY A 842 43.36 -5.80 -14.43
CA GLY A 842 42.07 -5.14 -14.59
C GLY A 842 40.91 -6.04 -14.19
N ASN A 843 39.67 -5.57 -14.35
CA ASN A 843 38.45 -6.24 -13.89
C ASN A 843 37.58 -6.81 -15.03
N GLY A 844 38.21 -7.22 -16.12
CA GLY A 844 37.56 -7.85 -17.29
C GLY A 844 38.35 -9.05 -17.79
N ASN A 845 37.74 -9.86 -18.66
CA ASN A 845 38.32 -11.13 -19.09
C ASN A 845 39.62 -11.02 -19.90
N THR A 846 39.81 -9.89 -20.59
CA THR A 846 41.04 -9.57 -21.35
C THR A 846 42.22 -9.17 -20.46
N PHE A 847 42.01 -9.03 -19.15
CA PHE A 847 43.04 -8.60 -18.18
C PHE A 847 43.60 -9.77 -17.36
N TYR A 848 43.20 -11.00 -17.68
CA TYR A 848 43.71 -12.20 -17.05
C TYR A 848 45.06 -12.61 -17.63
N HIS A 849 46.08 -12.75 -16.77
CA HIS A 849 47.45 -13.09 -17.15
C HIS A 849 48.04 -14.13 -16.20
N LEU A 850 47.81 -15.42 -16.48
CA LEU A 850 48.30 -16.52 -15.65
C LEU A 850 49.83 -16.59 -15.63
N ALA A 851 50.40 -16.72 -14.43
CA ALA A 851 51.77 -17.16 -14.26
C ALA A 851 51.80 -18.47 -13.46
N GLU A 852 52.84 -19.27 -13.63
CA GLU A 852 53.17 -20.35 -12.72
C GLU A 852 54.60 -20.22 -12.20
N PHE A 853 54.79 -20.49 -10.92
CA PHE A 853 56.10 -20.59 -10.30
C PHE A 853 56.53 -22.06 -10.25
N ILE A 854 57.53 -22.42 -11.04
CA ILE A 854 58.12 -23.77 -11.09
C ILE A 854 59.14 -23.87 -9.96
N ASN A 855 58.77 -24.51 -8.85
CA ASN A 855 59.71 -24.72 -7.75
C ASN A 855 60.71 -25.83 -8.11
N ASN A 856 61.97 -25.66 -7.77
CA ASN A 856 62.97 -26.73 -7.85
C ASN A 856 63.83 -26.72 -6.57
N ASN A 857 63.17 -27.14 -5.48
CA ASN A 857 63.71 -27.25 -4.14
C ASN A 857 64.30 -25.94 -3.61
N VAL A 858 63.61 -24.82 -3.81
CA VAL A 858 64.05 -23.52 -3.26
C VAL A 858 64.00 -23.55 -1.73
N VAL A 859 65.09 -23.12 -1.10
CA VAL A 859 65.24 -23.00 0.35
C VAL A 859 65.47 -21.53 0.73
N GLY A 860 64.94 -21.11 1.89
CA GLY A 860 65.15 -19.76 2.46
C GLY A 860 63.99 -18.77 2.23
N ILE A 861 62.95 -19.20 1.50
CA ILE A 861 61.70 -18.47 1.30
C ILE A 861 60.52 -19.36 1.72
N SER A 862 59.44 -18.77 2.23
CA SER A 862 58.24 -19.51 2.69
C SER A 862 56.97 -19.18 1.90
N ALA A 863 56.98 -18.10 1.13
CA ALA A 863 55.87 -17.66 0.30
C ALA A 863 56.38 -16.75 -0.83
N ILE A 864 55.55 -16.59 -1.86
CA ILE A 864 55.74 -15.63 -2.96
C ILE A 864 54.48 -14.77 -3.08
N THR A 865 54.65 -13.48 -3.41
CA THR A 865 53.55 -12.56 -3.72
C THR A 865 53.60 -12.20 -5.19
N ALA A 866 52.51 -12.44 -5.90
CA ALA A 866 52.35 -12.20 -7.31
C ALA A 866 51.36 -11.06 -7.58
N SER A 867 51.67 -10.24 -8.58
CA SER A 867 50.80 -9.23 -9.17
C SER A 867 51.21 -9.00 -10.62
N VAL A 868 50.31 -8.50 -11.46
CA VAL A 868 50.60 -8.15 -12.86
C VAL A 868 50.10 -6.74 -13.16
N ALA A 869 50.84 -6.02 -14.00
CA ALA A 869 50.49 -4.70 -14.50
C ALA A 869 50.90 -4.60 -15.98
N SER A 870 50.31 -3.70 -16.76
CA SER A 870 50.84 -3.41 -18.10
C SER A 870 52.15 -2.62 -18.02
N ILE A 871 53.03 -2.82 -18.98
CA ILE A 871 54.26 -2.03 -19.10
C ILE A 871 53.88 -0.66 -19.65
N THR A 872 54.24 0.40 -18.90
CA THR A 872 53.98 1.78 -19.34
C THR A 872 55.24 2.35 -19.95
N GLU A 873 55.21 2.61 -21.26
CA GLU A 873 56.30 3.28 -21.97
C GLU A 873 56.15 4.80 -21.90
N SER A 874 57.26 5.51 -21.64
CA SER A 874 57.28 6.96 -21.75
C SER A 874 57.70 7.40 -23.15
N GLY A 875 56.84 7.26 -24.17
CA GLY A 875 57.12 7.70 -25.55
C GLY A 875 56.56 6.77 -26.65
N ASN A 876 57.04 6.93 -27.90
CA ASN A 876 56.90 5.92 -28.96
C ASN A 876 57.69 4.66 -28.59
N ASN A 877 57.31 3.48 -29.11
CA ASN A 877 57.91 2.17 -28.79
C ASN A 877 59.41 2.26 -28.41
N VAL A 878 59.73 2.05 -27.14
CA VAL A 878 61.09 2.18 -26.59
C VAL A 878 61.90 0.88 -26.61
N ASP A 879 61.39 -0.18 -27.23
CA ASP A 879 62.06 -1.47 -27.41
C ASP A 879 63.42 -1.36 -28.12
N VAL A 880 63.64 -0.30 -28.90
CA VAL A 880 64.96 0.02 -29.48
C VAL A 880 66.08 0.19 -28.42
N ASN A 881 65.70 0.40 -27.16
CA ASN A 881 66.63 0.51 -26.04
C ASN A 881 66.90 -0.83 -25.33
N LEU A 882 66.32 -1.94 -25.80
CA LEU A 882 66.73 -3.28 -25.34
C LEU A 882 68.22 -3.46 -25.63
N ASP A 883 68.97 -3.93 -24.63
CA ASP A 883 70.40 -4.18 -24.80
C ASP A 883 70.56 -5.43 -25.69
N PRO A 884 71.06 -5.29 -26.93
CA PRO A 884 71.17 -6.40 -27.86
C PRO A 884 72.17 -7.45 -27.39
N LEU A 885 72.94 -7.20 -26.31
CA LEU A 885 73.85 -8.17 -25.69
C LEU A 885 73.20 -8.97 -24.55
N LYS A 886 72.07 -8.50 -23.99
CA LYS A 886 71.36 -9.13 -22.86
C LYS A 886 70.03 -9.75 -23.27
N ALA A 887 69.32 -9.12 -24.20
CA ALA A 887 68.07 -9.62 -24.77
C ALA A 887 68.34 -10.65 -25.89
N ILE A 888 69.21 -11.64 -25.62
CA ILE A 888 69.58 -12.68 -26.59
C ILE A 888 69.12 -14.06 -26.12
N GLN A 889 68.43 -14.78 -27.01
CA GLN A 889 68.17 -16.21 -26.87
C GLN A 889 68.93 -17.03 -27.92
N ASP A 890 69.86 -17.88 -27.48
CA ASP A 890 70.65 -18.79 -28.34
C ASP A 890 71.31 -18.11 -29.56
N GLY A 891 71.65 -16.82 -29.43
CA GLY A 891 72.25 -16.00 -30.51
C GLY A 891 71.24 -15.17 -31.32
N THR A 892 69.94 -15.36 -31.10
CA THR A 892 68.86 -14.55 -31.69
C THR A 892 68.51 -13.38 -30.78
N GLU A 893 68.45 -12.17 -31.34
CA GLU A 893 68.06 -10.96 -30.63
C GLU A 893 66.54 -10.89 -30.45
N LEU A 894 66.10 -10.54 -29.25
CA LEU A 894 64.72 -10.24 -28.90
C LEU A 894 64.56 -8.72 -28.95
N VAL A 895 63.67 -8.24 -29.79
CA VAL A 895 63.57 -6.82 -30.16
C VAL A 895 62.22 -6.20 -29.79
N ASN A 896 61.34 -6.96 -29.15
CA ASN A 896 60.01 -6.49 -28.75
C ASN A 896 59.60 -7.12 -27.41
N VAL A 897 59.45 -6.31 -26.36
CA VAL A 897 58.86 -6.74 -25.08
C VAL A 897 57.37 -6.48 -25.12
N LEU A 898 56.56 -7.53 -24.99
CA LEU A 898 55.11 -7.45 -25.09
C LEU A 898 54.52 -6.75 -23.86
N GLU A 899 53.91 -5.58 -24.08
CA GLU A 899 53.60 -4.60 -23.03
C GLU A 899 52.31 -4.89 -22.25
N ASP A 900 51.52 -5.86 -22.68
CA ASP A 900 50.25 -6.21 -22.02
C ASP A 900 50.44 -6.64 -20.55
N ALA A 901 51.57 -7.31 -20.23
CA ALA A 901 51.80 -7.90 -18.91
C ALA A 901 53.28 -7.89 -18.44
N GLU A 902 53.52 -7.23 -17.31
CA GLU A 902 54.71 -7.34 -16.45
C GLU A 902 54.31 -8.07 -15.16
N TRP A 903 54.79 -9.30 -15.00
CA TRP A 903 54.57 -10.08 -13.78
C TRP A 903 55.62 -9.72 -12.75
N ARG A 904 55.18 -9.35 -11.56
CA ARG A 904 56.02 -9.17 -10.38
C ARG A 904 55.82 -10.34 -9.44
N ILE A 905 56.92 -11.02 -9.10
CA ILE A 905 56.92 -12.12 -8.12
C ILE A 905 57.95 -11.79 -7.04
N ASP A 906 57.48 -11.45 -5.85
CA ASP A 906 58.34 -11.08 -4.71
C ASP A 906 58.39 -12.21 -3.66
N PRO A 907 59.57 -12.55 -3.13
CA PRO A 907 59.71 -13.59 -2.11
C PRO A 907 59.46 -13.07 -0.69
N ALA A 908 58.94 -13.94 0.18
CA ALA A 908 59.02 -13.79 1.62
C ALA A 908 60.32 -14.42 2.16
N GLY A 909 61.47 -13.78 1.90
CA GLY A 909 62.81 -14.25 2.32
C GLY A 909 63.84 -14.11 1.20
N ASN A 910 64.97 -14.82 1.33
CA ASN A 910 66.02 -14.90 0.30
C ASN A 910 66.34 -16.36 -0.04
N ILE A 911 66.65 -16.65 -1.30
CA ILE A 911 67.08 -17.99 -1.71
C ILE A 911 68.47 -18.30 -1.14
N THR A 912 68.61 -19.41 -0.43
CA THR A 912 69.89 -19.92 0.09
C THR A 912 70.35 -21.23 -0.57
N ALA A 913 69.44 -21.97 -1.19
CA ALA A 913 69.72 -23.15 -2.01
C ALA A 913 68.55 -23.43 -2.97
N GLY A 914 68.81 -24.24 -4.02
CA GLY A 914 67.83 -24.56 -5.07
C GLY A 914 67.70 -23.46 -6.14
N ASN A 915 66.77 -23.65 -7.08
CA ASN A 915 66.42 -22.66 -8.09
C ASN A 915 64.93 -22.74 -8.43
N PHE A 916 64.42 -21.82 -9.25
CA PHE A 916 63.04 -21.83 -9.72
C PHE A 916 62.94 -21.52 -11.21
N GLY A 917 61.75 -21.70 -11.76
CA GLY A 917 61.37 -21.23 -13.08
C GLY A 917 60.03 -20.53 -13.06
N VAL A 918 59.66 -19.97 -14.21
CA VAL A 918 58.33 -19.41 -14.43
C VAL A 918 57.76 -19.90 -15.76
N ASN A 919 56.46 -20.13 -15.77
CA ASN A 919 55.65 -20.15 -16.99
C ASN A 919 54.82 -18.87 -17.02
N LEU A 920 54.93 -18.09 -18.10
CA LEU A 920 54.08 -16.92 -18.34
C LEU A 920 53.14 -17.26 -19.49
N TYR A 921 51.85 -17.32 -19.23
CA TYR A 921 50.87 -17.71 -20.25
C TYR A 921 50.66 -16.57 -21.24
N VAL A 922 50.45 -16.95 -22.51
CA VAL A 922 50.33 -16.01 -23.64
C VAL A 922 48.90 -15.52 -23.89
N ASP A 923 47.93 -16.02 -23.13
CA ASP A 923 46.55 -15.54 -23.17
C ASP A 923 46.49 -14.03 -22.91
N ASN A 924 45.71 -13.32 -23.74
CA ASN A 924 45.56 -11.87 -23.69
C ASN A 924 46.86 -11.06 -23.88
N ILE A 925 47.88 -11.64 -24.51
CA ILE A 925 49.08 -10.92 -24.94
C ILE A 925 48.91 -10.53 -26.41
N SER A 926 48.88 -9.23 -26.68
CA SER A 926 48.79 -8.66 -28.02
C SER A 926 50.07 -8.91 -28.81
N ASN A 927 49.97 -8.86 -30.14
CA ASN A 927 51.10 -9.05 -31.06
C ASN A 927 51.81 -10.41 -30.94
N LEU A 928 51.14 -11.44 -30.40
CA LEU A 928 51.63 -12.80 -30.36
C LEU A 928 50.62 -13.76 -30.99
N SER A 929 51.11 -14.72 -31.76
CA SER A 929 50.30 -15.66 -32.52
C SER A 929 51.00 -17.02 -32.65
N SER A 930 50.32 -18.00 -33.25
CA SER A 930 50.92 -19.31 -33.55
C SER A 930 52.05 -19.24 -34.59
N ALA A 931 52.22 -18.11 -35.29
CA ALA A 931 53.37 -17.89 -36.17
C ALA A 931 54.64 -17.58 -35.39
N ASP A 932 54.52 -17.05 -34.17
CA ASP A 932 55.62 -16.71 -33.28
C ASP A 932 56.09 -17.91 -32.42
N ASP A 933 55.58 -19.13 -32.68
CA ASP A 933 55.99 -20.34 -31.97
C ASP A 933 57.51 -20.51 -31.97
N PHE A 934 58.09 -20.73 -30.80
CA PHE A 934 59.53 -20.80 -30.53
C PHE A 934 60.32 -19.48 -30.67
N GLU A 935 59.69 -18.38 -31.06
CA GLU A 935 60.30 -17.07 -31.30
C GLU A 935 60.15 -16.08 -30.13
N PHE A 936 59.52 -16.51 -29.03
CA PHE A 936 59.39 -15.72 -27.81
C PHE A 936 59.97 -16.45 -26.58
N CYS A 937 60.37 -15.68 -25.56
CA CYS A 937 60.79 -16.23 -24.27
C CYS A 937 60.58 -15.25 -23.12
N VAL A 938 60.85 -15.70 -21.89
CA VAL A 938 60.79 -14.86 -20.69
C VAL A 938 62.05 -14.01 -20.56
N LEU A 939 61.88 -12.70 -20.42
CA LEU A 939 62.89 -11.76 -19.92
C LEU A 939 62.66 -11.45 -18.44
N LYS A 940 63.73 -11.06 -17.74
CA LYS A 940 63.65 -10.60 -16.36
C LYS A 940 64.40 -9.28 -16.17
N ARG A 941 63.94 -8.46 -15.22
CA ARG A 941 64.56 -7.19 -14.84
C ARG A 941 64.49 -6.97 -13.33
N ASN A 942 65.48 -6.31 -12.75
CA ASN A 942 65.45 -5.95 -11.33
C ASN A 942 64.15 -5.19 -10.99
N SER A 943 63.45 -5.57 -9.91
CA SER A 943 62.16 -4.99 -9.55
C SER A 943 62.16 -3.48 -9.31
N SER A 944 63.34 -2.89 -9.05
CA SER A 944 63.54 -1.44 -8.89
C SER A 944 63.92 -0.70 -10.17
N SER A 945 64.26 -1.41 -11.25
CA SER A 945 64.63 -0.80 -12.52
C SER A 945 63.40 -0.47 -13.37
N THR A 946 63.46 0.68 -14.03
CA THR A 946 62.52 1.13 -15.05
C THR A 946 63.19 1.23 -16.43
N ASP A 947 64.48 0.93 -16.54
CA ASP A 947 65.25 1.01 -17.78
C ASP A 947 64.98 -0.24 -18.65
N TYR A 948 64.76 -0.04 -19.95
CA TYR A 948 64.53 -1.12 -20.90
C TYR A 948 65.82 -1.91 -21.17
N ALA A 949 66.99 -1.29 -21.08
CA ALA A 949 68.28 -1.95 -21.26
C ALA A 949 68.64 -2.97 -20.14
N ASP A 950 67.84 -3.00 -19.07
CA ASP A 950 68.00 -3.93 -17.95
C ASP A 950 67.16 -5.21 -18.10
N TRP A 951 66.33 -5.31 -19.14
CA TRP A 951 65.71 -6.58 -19.51
C TRP A 951 66.78 -7.54 -20.01
N ASP A 952 66.84 -8.72 -19.40
CA ASP A 952 67.88 -9.71 -19.66
C ASP A 952 67.25 -11.10 -19.77
N ALA A 953 67.64 -11.85 -20.80
CA ALA A 953 67.16 -13.21 -21.04
C ALA A 953 67.78 -14.22 -20.04
N PHE A 954 68.88 -13.85 -19.36
CA PHE A 954 69.61 -14.69 -18.42
C PHE A 954 70.04 -16.05 -19.03
N SER A 955 70.25 -16.08 -20.34
CA SER A 955 70.43 -17.30 -21.15
C SER A 955 71.65 -18.15 -20.75
N SER A 956 72.68 -17.55 -20.15
CA SER A 956 73.88 -18.27 -19.70
C SER A 956 73.71 -19.05 -18.39
N THR A 957 72.67 -18.75 -17.60
CA THR A 957 72.45 -19.33 -16.26
C THR A 957 71.09 -20.01 -16.11
N THR A 958 70.27 -19.97 -17.15
CA THR A 958 68.92 -20.51 -17.17
C THR A 958 68.76 -21.47 -18.33
N THR A 959 67.76 -22.33 -18.25
CA THR A 959 67.44 -23.31 -19.29
C THR A 959 66.02 -23.08 -19.80
N ILE A 960 65.85 -23.22 -21.11
CA ILE A 960 64.54 -23.30 -21.77
C ILE A 960 64.39 -24.71 -22.36
N SER A 961 63.16 -25.21 -22.43
CA SER A 961 62.84 -26.45 -23.12
C SER A 961 63.26 -26.39 -24.60
N ASN A 962 63.75 -27.52 -25.13
CA ASN A 962 64.23 -27.61 -26.51
C ASN A 962 63.13 -27.26 -27.52
N THR A 963 63.54 -26.86 -28.73
CA THR A 963 62.63 -26.71 -29.88
C THR A 963 61.79 -27.99 -30.05
N ASP A 964 60.49 -27.84 -30.26
CA ASP A 964 59.47 -28.89 -30.35
C ASP A 964 59.04 -29.58 -29.02
N GLN A 965 59.48 -29.11 -27.85
CA GLN A 965 58.83 -29.43 -26.57
C GLN A 965 58.08 -28.22 -26.02
N GLY A 966 56.89 -28.45 -25.48
CA GLY A 966 56.02 -27.40 -24.93
C GLY A 966 56.76 -26.46 -23.96
N GLY A 967 56.51 -25.16 -24.10
CA GLY A 967 57.13 -24.13 -23.25
C GLY A 967 57.59 -22.84 -23.94
N ARG A 968 57.41 -22.75 -25.26
CA ARG A 968 57.46 -21.50 -26.06
C ARG A 968 56.48 -21.63 -27.24
N THR A 969 55.25 -21.98 -26.92
CA THR A 969 54.22 -22.32 -27.92
C THR A 969 53.01 -21.44 -27.69
N TYR A 970 52.36 -21.00 -28.75
CA TYR A 970 51.07 -20.32 -28.81
C TYR A 970 50.05 -21.32 -29.37
N ILE A 971 49.34 -21.99 -28.47
CA ILE A 971 48.35 -23.01 -28.82
C ILE A 971 47.01 -22.29 -29.01
N THR A 972 46.28 -22.56 -30.09
CA THR A 972 44.95 -21.97 -30.36
C THR A 972 43.78 -22.86 -29.93
N TYR A 973 43.98 -24.17 -29.73
CA TYR A 973 42.93 -25.11 -29.33
C TYR A 973 43.47 -26.23 -28.42
N ASP A 974 42.70 -26.65 -27.41
CA ASP A 974 42.91 -27.98 -26.82
C ASP A 974 42.55 -29.07 -27.86
N GLY A 975 43.06 -30.29 -27.69
CA GLY A 975 42.76 -31.42 -28.59
C GLY A 975 41.27 -31.82 -28.69
N GLY A 976 40.35 -31.06 -28.10
CA GLY A 976 38.89 -31.15 -28.18
C GLY A 976 38.20 -29.98 -28.91
N GLY A 977 38.94 -29.01 -29.47
CA GLY A 977 38.39 -27.97 -30.34
C GLY A 977 37.81 -26.74 -29.64
N ILE A 978 38.17 -26.49 -28.37
CA ILE A 978 37.84 -25.25 -27.66
C ILE A 978 38.96 -24.21 -27.93
N PRO A 979 38.65 -22.99 -28.40
CA PRO A 979 39.67 -21.96 -28.56
C PRO A 979 40.20 -21.54 -27.19
N ILE A 980 41.48 -21.78 -26.93
CA ILE A 980 42.22 -21.28 -25.79
C ILE A 980 43.60 -20.89 -26.30
N GLY A 981 44.04 -19.65 -26.10
CA GLY A 981 45.41 -19.20 -26.37
C GLY A 981 46.42 -19.80 -25.37
N SER A 982 46.27 -21.07 -25.01
CA SER A 982 46.85 -21.69 -23.80
C SER A 982 48.31 -22.10 -23.93
N GLY A 983 49.08 -21.26 -24.62
CA GLY A 983 50.51 -21.32 -24.69
C GLY A 983 51.21 -20.70 -23.47
N PHE A 984 52.51 -20.91 -23.34
CA PHE A 984 53.30 -20.19 -22.34
C PHE A 984 54.75 -20.01 -22.77
N ALA A 985 55.36 -18.93 -22.28
CA ALA A 985 56.79 -18.70 -22.29
C ALA A 985 57.39 -19.28 -20.99
N GLN A 986 58.32 -20.22 -21.11
CA GLN A 986 58.98 -20.86 -19.98
C GLN A 986 60.44 -20.46 -19.87
N ARG A 987 60.90 -20.27 -18.63
CA ARG A 987 62.33 -20.27 -18.31
C ARG A 987 62.58 -20.84 -16.91
N THR A 988 63.62 -21.66 -16.76
CA THR A 988 63.97 -22.35 -15.50
C THR A 988 65.40 -22.06 -15.07
N GLY A 989 65.72 -22.23 -13.79
CA GLY A 989 67.08 -22.08 -13.26
C GLY A 989 67.38 -20.74 -12.57
N TYR A 990 66.39 -19.90 -12.34
CA TYR A 990 66.56 -18.63 -11.64
C TYR A 990 66.93 -18.82 -10.16
N THR A 991 67.85 -17.97 -9.68
CA THR A 991 68.30 -17.91 -8.28
C THR A 991 68.02 -16.55 -7.62
N SER A 992 67.39 -15.62 -8.33
CA SER A 992 66.99 -14.30 -7.85
C SER A 992 65.63 -13.91 -8.42
N PHE A 993 64.82 -13.23 -7.60
CA PHE A 993 63.52 -12.70 -8.00
C PHE A 993 63.63 -11.36 -8.72
N SER A 994 62.63 -11.06 -9.53
CA SER A 994 62.62 -9.94 -10.47
C SER A 994 61.19 -9.66 -10.95
N LYS A 995 61.03 -8.62 -11.76
CA LYS A 995 59.92 -8.50 -12.71
C LYS A 995 60.19 -9.38 -13.93
N PHE A 996 59.14 -9.92 -14.53
CA PHE A 996 59.21 -10.78 -15.70
C PHE A 996 58.25 -10.28 -16.78
N ALA A 997 58.64 -10.43 -18.05
CA ALA A 997 57.82 -10.11 -19.22
C ALA A 997 58.11 -11.12 -20.34
N ILE A 998 57.23 -11.16 -21.34
CA ILE A 998 57.45 -11.95 -22.55
C ILE A 998 58.07 -11.02 -23.60
N ALA A 999 59.14 -11.47 -24.25
CA ALA A 999 59.70 -10.77 -25.40
C ALA A 999 59.82 -11.71 -26.59
N LYS A 1000 59.70 -11.16 -27.80
CA LYS A 1000 59.82 -11.89 -29.06
C LYS A 1000 60.90 -11.32 -29.96
N SER A 1001 61.42 -12.14 -30.86
CA SER A 1001 62.14 -11.65 -32.03
C SER A 1001 61.15 -10.94 -32.97
N GLY A 1002 61.57 -9.90 -33.67
CA GLY A 1002 60.70 -9.04 -34.47
C GLY A 1002 60.73 -9.39 -35.96
N ASP A 1003 59.60 -9.15 -36.62
CA ASP A 1003 59.50 -8.95 -38.07
C ASP A 1003 59.65 -7.45 -38.39
N VAL A 1004 60.42 -7.07 -39.42
CA VAL A 1004 60.61 -5.67 -39.86
C VAL A 1004 59.32 -5.13 -40.51
N PRO A 1005 58.65 -4.09 -39.98
CA PRO A 1005 57.51 -3.47 -40.66
C PRO A 1005 57.92 -2.18 -41.40
N LEU A 1006 57.33 -1.92 -42.57
CA LEU A 1006 57.37 -0.62 -43.26
C LEU A 1006 55.94 -0.22 -43.64
N PRO A 1007 55.49 1.03 -43.36
CA PRO A 1007 54.95 1.85 -44.46
C PRO A 1007 55.03 3.40 -44.30
N VAL A 1008 54.93 4.10 -45.45
CA VAL A 1008 54.66 5.53 -45.72
C VAL A 1008 53.50 6.17 -44.92
N GLU A 1009 53.57 7.49 -44.64
CA GLU A 1009 52.52 8.27 -43.94
C GLU A 1009 51.70 9.17 -44.90
N LEU A 1010 50.43 8.81 -45.16
CA LEU A 1010 49.48 9.54 -46.03
C LEU A 1010 48.69 10.60 -45.24
N ILE A 1011 48.77 11.88 -45.64
CA ILE A 1011 48.13 13.01 -44.95
C ILE A 1011 46.65 13.17 -45.34
N SER A 1012 46.34 13.10 -46.63
CA SER A 1012 44.99 13.36 -47.12
C SER A 1012 44.73 12.71 -48.47
N PHE A 1013 43.49 12.27 -48.70
CA PHE A 1013 42.96 11.88 -50.02
C PHE A 1013 41.57 12.49 -50.16
N THR A 1014 41.33 13.22 -51.26
CA THR A 1014 40.11 14.00 -51.50
C THR A 1014 39.68 13.90 -52.96
N GLY A 1015 38.40 14.16 -53.22
CA GLY A 1015 37.81 14.09 -54.56
C GLY A 1015 36.76 15.17 -54.77
N GLU A 1016 36.65 15.69 -56.00
CA GLU A 1016 35.66 16.71 -56.38
C GLU A 1016 35.11 16.45 -57.80
N LEU A 1017 33.78 16.58 -57.99
CA LEU A 1017 33.14 16.44 -59.29
C LEU A 1017 33.06 17.79 -60.03
N VAL A 1018 33.74 17.90 -61.16
CA VAL A 1018 33.75 19.12 -61.99
C VAL A 1018 33.46 18.74 -63.46
N ASN A 1019 32.36 19.29 -64.02
CA ASN A 1019 31.93 19.06 -65.41
C ASN A 1019 31.81 17.56 -65.80
N GLY A 1020 31.28 16.73 -64.89
CA GLY A 1020 31.06 15.30 -65.12
C GLY A 1020 32.32 14.42 -65.01
N LYS A 1021 33.41 14.95 -64.46
CA LYS A 1021 34.68 14.22 -64.20
C LYS A 1021 35.09 14.39 -62.74
N VAL A 1022 35.71 13.39 -62.15
CA VAL A 1022 36.13 13.42 -60.74
C VAL A 1022 37.63 13.68 -60.64
N TYR A 1023 37.99 14.75 -59.94
CA TYR A 1023 39.34 15.22 -59.69
C TYR A 1023 39.78 14.71 -58.33
N LEU A 1024 40.84 13.90 -58.26
CA LEU A 1024 41.32 13.22 -57.06
C LEU A 1024 42.70 13.77 -56.68
N ASN A 1025 42.85 14.20 -55.42
CA ASN A 1025 44.10 14.77 -54.89
C ASN A 1025 44.50 14.04 -53.61
N TRP A 1026 45.79 13.67 -53.49
CA TRP A 1026 46.34 13.16 -52.23
C TRP A 1026 47.72 13.69 -51.93
N THR A 1027 48.10 13.55 -50.67
CA THR A 1027 49.33 14.12 -50.14
C THR A 1027 49.96 13.17 -49.14
N THR A 1028 51.26 12.91 -49.25
CA THR A 1028 52.07 12.13 -48.30
C THR A 1028 52.96 13.05 -47.47
N LEU A 1029 53.23 12.69 -46.20
CA LEU A 1029 54.14 13.42 -45.32
C LEU A 1029 55.56 12.87 -45.43
N THR A 1030 55.67 11.56 -45.36
CA THR A 1030 56.89 10.79 -45.61
C THR A 1030 56.53 9.53 -46.39
N GLU A 1031 57.40 9.12 -47.32
CA GLU A 1031 57.29 7.86 -48.03
C GLU A 1031 58.48 6.97 -47.66
N VAL A 1032 58.25 5.70 -47.30
CA VAL A 1032 59.33 4.73 -47.12
C VAL A 1032 58.93 3.44 -47.82
N ASN A 1033 59.81 2.96 -48.71
CA ASN A 1033 59.63 1.76 -49.54
C ASN A 1033 58.46 1.79 -50.55
N ASN A 1034 57.96 2.96 -50.91
CA ASN A 1034 56.80 3.11 -51.80
C ASN A 1034 57.12 2.94 -53.28
N GLU A 1035 56.57 1.92 -53.94
CA GLU A 1035 56.75 1.77 -55.39
C GLU A 1035 55.73 2.61 -56.17
N TYR A 1036 54.43 2.48 -55.86
CA TYR A 1036 53.36 3.24 -56.53
C TYR A 1036 52.02 3.24 -55.78
N PHE A 1037 51.20 4.25 -56.05
CA PHE A 1037 49.81 4.32 -55.64
C PHE A 1037 48.87 3.85 -56.75
N SER A 1038 47.86 3.06 -56.42
CA SER A 1038 46.72 2.72 -57.27
C SER A 1038 45.47 3.44 -56.78
N ILE A 1039 44.71 4.02 -57.69
CA ILE A 1039 43.38 4.57 -57.41
C ILE A 1039 42.35 3.52 -57.80
N GLU A 1040 41.43 3.22 -56.90
CA GLU A 1040 40.34 2.28 -57.11
C GLU A 1040 39.00 2.97 -56.88
N LYS A 1041 37.97 2.52 -57.61
CA LYS A 1041 36.59 2.99 -57.45
C LYS A 1041 35.61 1.84 -57.31
N ALA A 1042 34.56 2.06 -56.54
CA ALA A 1042 33.45 1.13 -56.38
C ALA A 1042 32.12 1.87 -56.44
N LYS A 1043 31.05 1.17 -56.80
CA LYS A 1043 29.67 1.68 -56.80
C LYS A 1043 28.91 1.03 -55.65
N TRP A 1044 28.11 1.76 -54.89
CA TRP A 1044 27.24 1.12 -53.91
C TRP A 1044 26.07 0.41 -54.59
N ASP A 1045 25.78 -0.84 -54.21
CA ASP A 1045 24.61 -1.59 -54.68
C ASP A 1045 23.48 -1.61 -53.65
N GLU A 1046 22.24 -1.86 -54.09
CA GLU A 1046 21.03 -1.78 -53.27
C GLU A 1046 20.84 -2.99 -52.30
N THR A 1047 21.85 -3.87 -52.15
CA THR A 1047 21.83 -5.03 -51.25
C THR A 1047 22.62 -4.82 -49.94
N ASN A 1048 22.98 -3.56 -49.62
CA ASN A 1048 23.77 -3.18 -48.43
C ASN A 1048 25.17 -3.83 -48.38
N SER A 1049 25.77 -4.13 -49.54
CA SER A 1049 27.14 -4.65 -49.66
C SER A 1049 27.92 -3.82 -50.69
N PHE A 1050 29.20 -3.51 -50.42
CA PHE A 1050 30.08 -2.91 -51.45
C PHE A 1050 30.45 -3.99 -52.47
N PRO A 1051 30.17 -3.84 -53.78
CA PRO A 1051 30.76 -4.69 -54.81
C PRO A 1051 32.27 -4.40 -54.95
N ASP A 1052 32.97 -5.33 -55.61
CA ASP A 1052 34.43 -5.35 -55.78
C ASP A 1052 35.00 -3.99 -56.28
N TRP A 1053 36.16 -3.61 -55.74
CA TRP A 1053 36.88 -2.38 -56.11
C TRP A 1053 37.48 -2.51 -57.52
N GLU A 1054 37.11 -1.61 -58.43
CA GLU A 1054 37.64 -1.54 -59.79
C GLU A 1054 38.86 -0.60 -59.85
N PHE A 1055 39.95 -1.07 -60.44
CA PHE A 1055 41.14 -0.26 -60.68
C PHE A 1055 40.85 0.87 -61.68
N VAL A 1056 41.22 2.10 -61.34
CA VAL A 1056 41.11 3.27 -62.22
C VAL A 1056 42.43 3.53 -62.94
N LEU A 1057 43.50 3.76 -62.17
CA LEU A 1057 44.85 4.03 -62.67
C LEU A 1057 45.89 3.92 -61.55
N SER A 1058 47.19 4.00 -61.90
CA SER A 1058 48.29 4.06 -60.94
C SER A 1058 49.24 5.22 -61.21
N VAL A 1059 49.86 5.72 -60.14
CA VAL A 1059 50.84 6.82 -60.12
C VAL A 1059 52.06 6.38 -59.34
N ARG A 1060 53.25 6.54 -59.93
CA ARG A 1060 54.52 6.12 -59.33
C ARG A 1060 54.83 6.95 -58.08
N GLY A 1061 55.22 6.27 -56.99
CA GLY A 1061 55.65 6.91 -55.75
C GLY A 1061 57.09 7.40 -55.81
N ALA A 1062 57.54 8.10 -54.76
CA ALA A 1062 58.89 8.65 -54.67
C ALA A 1062 59.94 7.62 -54.18
N GLY A 1063 59.54 6.40 -53.81
CA GLY A 1063 60.41 5.39 -53.22
C GLY A 1063 60.66 5.62 -51.74
N ASN A 1064 61.54 6.57 -51.43
CA ASN A 1064 61.76 7.05 -50.07
C ASN A 1064 61.77 8.59 -50.08
N SER A 1065 60.95 9.22 -49.26
CA SER A 1065 60.87 10.66 -49.08
C SER A 1065 60.61 11.00 -47.61
N SER A 1066 61.35 11.95 -47.04
CA SER A 1066 61.05 12.51 -45.72
C SER A 1066 60.40 13.89 -45.81
N THR A 1067 60.01 14.31 -47.01
CA THR A 1067 59.36 15.59 -47.29
C THR A 1067 57.98 15.37 -47.89
N LYS A 1068 57.06 16.30 -47.59
CA LYS A 1068 55.69 16.28 -48.07
C LYS A 1068 55.59 16.32 -49.60
N ILE A 1069 54.79 15.46 -50.22
CA ILE A 1069 54.57 15.42 -51.68
C ILE A 1069 53.07 15.40 -51.98
N ASP A 1070 52.64 16.25 -52.92
CA ASP A 1070 51.24 16.36 -53.38
C ASP A 1070 51.09 15.70 -54.77
N TYR A 1071 50.02 14.92 -54.94
CA TYR A 1071 49.69 14.15 -56.14
C TYR A 1071 48.26 14.46 -56.60
N PHE A 1072 48.03 14.38 -57.92
CA PHE A 1072 46.76 14.76 -58.54
C PHE A 1072 46.46 13.90 -59.78
N GLU A 1073 45.23 13.38 -59.87
CA GLU A 1073 44.73 12.65 -61.05
C GLU A 1073 43.22 12.85 -61.30
N ILE A 1074 42.74 12.44 -62.48
CA ILE A 1074 41.34 12.64 -62.92
C ILE A 1074 40.70 11.34 -63.42
N ASP A 1075 39.58 10.94 -62.81
CA ASP A 1075 38.66 9.96 -63.41
C ASP A 1075 37.72 10.67 -64.40
N LYS A 1076 37.88 10.33 -65.69
CA LYS A 1076 37.10 10.91 -66.79
C LYS A 1076 35.74 10.25 -66.99
N ASN A 1077 35.51 9.07 -66.38
CA ASN A 1077 34.29 8.28 -66.53
C ASN A 1077 33.78 7.82 -65.14
N PRO A 1078 33.45 8.73 -64.20
CA PRO A 1078 32.89 8.35 -62.92
C PRO A 1078 31.52 7.67 -63.11
N TYR A 1079 31.11 6.80 -62.19
CA TYR A 1079 29.80 6.19 -62.29
C TYR A 1079 28.70 7.25 -62.16
N GLN A 1080 27.56 6.99 -62.78
CA GLN A 1080 26.36 7.80 -62.61
C GLN A 1080 25.72 7.45 -61.24
N GLY A 1081 25.43 8.46 -60.42
CA GLY A 1081 25.09 8.28 -59.00
C GLY A 1081 26.30 8.45 -58.08
N ILE A 1082 26.29 7.79 -56.92
CA ILE A 1082 27.38 7.85 -55.96
C ILE A 1082 28.51 6.89 -56.37
N SER A 1083 29.72 7.44 -56.51
CA SER A 1083 30.96 6.69 -56.69
C SER A 1083 31.82 6.80 -55.43
N TYR A 1084 32.46 5.71 -55.02
CA TYR A 1084 33.41 5.68 -53.90
C TYR A 1084 34.81 5.46 -54.44
N TYR A 1085 35.79 6.19 -53.93
CA TYR A 1085 37.19 6.10 -54.34
C TYR A 1085 38.09 5.80 -53.15
N ARG A 1086 39.15 5.01 -53.33
CA ARG A 1086 40.24 4.84 -52.35
C ARG A 1086 41.59 4.81 -53.04
N LEU A 1087 42.64 5.13 -52.29
CA LEU A 1087 44.03 4.97 -52.70
C LEU A 1087 44.58 3.68 -52.11
N LYS A 1088 45.32 2.91 -52.89
CA LYS A 1088 46.11 1.75 -52.46
C LYS A 1088 47.57 2.02 -52.73
N GLN A 1089 48.36 2.24 -51.70
CA GLN A 1089 49.81 2.29 -51.81
C GLN A 1089 50.39 0.89 -51.91
N ASN A 1090 51.34 0.68 -52.80
CA ASN A 1090 52.02 -0.59 -53.00
C ASN A 1090 53.51 -0.36 -52.85
N ASP A 1091 54.12 -1.09 -51.92
CA ASP A 1091 55.53 -0.97 -51.58
C ASP A 1091 56.38 -1.93 -52.43
N PHE A 1092 57.68 -1.67 -52.56
CA PHE A 1092 58.59 -2.50 -53.39
C PHE A 1092 58.73 -3.95 -52.91
N ASP A 1093 58.33 -4.23 -51.67
CA ASP A 1093 58.32 -5.57 -51.07
C ASP A 1093 56.99 -6.34 -51.31
N GLY A 1094 56.01 -5.71 -51.98
CA GLY A 1094 54.72 -6.30 -52.32
C GLY A 1094 53.63 -6.11 -51.25
N ASN A 1095 53.95 -5.47 -50.12
CA ASN A 1095 52.95 -5.04 -49.14
C ASN A 1095 52.13 -3.86 -49.68
N TYR A 1096 50.94 -3.66 -49.12
CA TYR A 1096 50.08 -2.56 -49.53
C TYR A 1096 49.27 -1.98 -48.37
N PHE A 1097 48.95 -0.69 -48.50
CA PHE A 1097 48.14 0.07 -47.55
C PHE A 1097 47.00 0.79 -48.27
N TYR A 1098 45.79 0.78 -47.70
CA TYR A 1098 44.64 1.51 -48.25
C TYR A 1098 44.36 2.80 -47.48
N SER A 1099 44.03 3.87 -48.18
CA SER A 1099 43.53 5.11 -47.58
C SER A 1099 42.07 4.97 -47.13
N ASN A 1100 41.59 6.00 -46.43
CA ASN A 1100 40.17 6.24 -46.27
C ASN A 1100 39.45 6.39 -47.63
N ILE A 1101 38.16 6.08 -47.64
CA ILE A 1101 37.31 6.14 -48.83
C ILE A 1101 36.71 7.55 -48.98
N VAL A 1102 36.72 8.07 -50.21
CA VAL A 1102 36.09 9.33 -50.59
C VAL A 1102 34.85 9.05 -51.43
N GLN A 1103 33.72 9.62 -51.02
CA GLN A 1103 32.44 9.50 -51.73
C GLN A 1103 32.18 10.71 -52.62
N ILE A 1104 31.80 10.49 -53.88
CA ILE A 1104 31.47 11.53 -54.85
C ILE A 1104 30.11 11.28 -55.48
N ASP A 1105 29.22 12.26 -55.38
CA ASP A 1105 27.85 12.18 -55.89
C ASP A 1105 27.73 12.88 -57.26
N ASN A 1106 27.50 12.08 -58.31
CA ASN A 1106 27.28 12.53 -59.68
C ASN A 1106 25.80 12.45 -60.08
N THR A 1107 24.92 13.10 -59.30
CA THR A 1107 23.45 13.11 -59.48
C THR A 1107 22.85 14.41 -60.06
N GLN A 1108 23.66 15.33 -60.58
CA GLN A 1108 23.15 16.58 -61.17
C GLN A 1108 22.64 16.41 -62.62
N ILE A 1109 21.63 15.55 -62.81
CA ILE A 1109 20.49 15.68 -63.74
C ILE A 1109 19.31 14.96 -63.06
N LEU A 1110 18.45 15.72 -62.38
CA LEU A 1110 17.22 15.20 -61.77
C LEU A 1110 16.12 15.06 -62.83
N ASN A 1111 15.41 13.92 -62.76
CA ASN A 1111 14.02 13.67 -63.15
C ASN A 1111 13.73 13.03 -64.53
N ASN A 1112 13.98 11.73 -64.69
CA ASN A 1112 12.93 10.78 -65.06
C ASN A 1112 13.36 9.32 -64.80
N THR A 1113 12.51 8.58 -64.08
CA THR A 1113 12.72 7.28 -63.43
C THR A 1113 13.30 6.16 -64.31
N GLY A 1114 14.26 5.40 -63.78
CA GLY A 1114 14.97 4.34 -64.51
C GLY A 1114 14.23 3.02 -64.72
N TYR A 1115 12.92 2.91 -64.46
CA TYR A 1115 12.13 1.89 -65.16
C TYR A 1115 11.84 2.46 -66.55
N VAL A 1116 12.67 2.08 -67.52
CA VAL A 1116 12.52 2.57 -68.90
C VAL A 1116 11.50 1.69 -69.61
N LEU A 1117 10.37 2.28 -70.03
CA LEU A 1117 9.39 1.63 -70.90
C LEU A 1117 10.03 1.41 -72.29
N GLU A 1118 10.74 0.31 -72.47
CA GLU A 1118 11.35 -0.08 -73.75
C GLU A 1118 10.73 -1.37 -74.27
N PHE A 1119 10.46 -1.38 -75.59
CA PHE A 1119 10.01 -2.58 -76.29
C PHE A 1119 10.67 -2.67 -77.66
N ILE A 1120 10.74 -3.90 -78.16
CA ILE A 1120 11.09 -4.19 -79.54
C ILE A 1120 9.94 -4.86 -80.27
N THR A 1121 9.89 -4.63 -81.58
CA THR A 1121 9.06 -5.40 -82.51
C THR A 1121 9.96 -6.35 -83.27
N TYR A 1122 9.56 -7.61 -83.35
CA TYR A 1122 10.32 -8.64 -84.06
C TYR A 1122 9.38 -9.57 -84.88
N PRO A 1123 9.75 -9.95 -86.11
CA PRO A 1123 10.89 -9.43 -86.87
C PRO A 1123 10.66 -7.99 -87.35
N ASN A 1124 11.73 -7.19 -87.43
CA ASN A 1124 11.69 -5.82 -87.96
C ASN A 1124 13.02 -5.53 -88.70
N PRO A 1125 13.04 -5.41 -90.04
CA PRO A 1125 11.90 -5.34 -90.95
C PRO A 1125 11.07 -6.64 -91.02
N SER A 1126 9.76 -6.52 -91.21
CA SER A 1126 8.82 -7.65 -91.33
C SER A 1126 8.32 -7.80 -92.78
N PHE A 1127 8.17 -9.05 -93.25
CA PHE A 1127 7.69 -9.38 -94.60
C PHE A 1127 6.34 -10.12 -94.52
N ASN A 1128 5.27 -9.39 -94.23
CA ASN A 1128 3.88 -9.89 -94.17
C ASN A 1128 3.62 -11.05 -93.17
N GLU A 1129 4.38 -11.09 -92.08
CA GLU A 1129 4.30 -12.11 -91.04
C GLU A 1129 3.82 -11.54 -89.70
N LYS A 1130 3.41 -12.39 -88.75
CA LYS A 1130 2.94 -11.95 -87.43
C LYS A 1130 4.06 -11.23 -86.67
N ILE A 1131 3.84 -9.95 -86.34
CA ILE A 1131 4.81 -9.13 -85.63
C ILE A 1131 4.59 -9.27 -84.13
N PHE A 1132 5.65 -9.62 -83.43
CA PHE A 1132 5.66 -9.80 -81.98
C PHE A 1132 6.23 -8.56 -81.28
N VAL A 1133 5.56 -8.11 -80.24
CA VAL A 1133 5.96 -6.98 -79.39
C VAL A 1133 6.39 -7.53 -78.05
N ILE A 1134 7.59 -7.18 -77.60
CA ILE A 1134 8.16 -7.63 -76.32
C ILE A 1134 8.75 -6.44 -75.57
N SER A 1135 8.45 -6.30 -74.29
CA SER A 1135 9.16 -5.39 -73.39
C SER A 1135 10.59 -5.88 -73.16
N THR A 1136 11.58 -5.02 -73.41
CA THR A 1136 12.99 -5.36 -73.22
C THR A 1136 13.52 -5.01 -71.84
N LYS A 1137 12.75 -4.27 -71.06
CA LYS A 1137 13.00 -3.97 -69.65
C LYS A 1137 11.70 -4.02 -68.86
N ALA A 1138 11.81 -4.40 -67.59
CA ALA A 1138 10.68 -4.38 -66.68
C ALA A 1138 10.19 -2.95 -66.46
N TYR A 1139 8.90 -2.73 -66.64
CA TYR A 1139 8.19 -1.48 -66.37
C TYR A 1139 6.90 -1.83 -65.61
N LYS A 1140 6.81 -1.46 -64.34
CA LYS A 1140 5.57 -1.61 -63.56
C LYS A 1140 4.79 -0.30 -63.61
N PRO A 1141 3.79 -0.17 -64.49
CA PRO A 1141 2.96 1.01 -64.49
C PRO A 1141 2.04 0.97 -63.27
N GLU A 1142 1.82 2.12 -62.64
CA GLU A 1142 0.72 2.28 -61.69
C GLU A 1142 -0.64 2.46 -62.42
N ASN A 1143 -0.63 2.55 -63.76
CA ASN A 1143 -1.77 2.86 -64.63
C ASN A 1143 -1.85 1.99 -65.90
N ASP A 1144 -2.80 2.30 -66.80
CA ASP A 1144 -3.02 1.54 -68.04
C ASP A 1144 -2.07 1.93 -69.19
N LEU A 1145 -1.36 0.96 -69.74
CA LEU A 1145 -0.49 1.12 -70.91
C LEU A 1145 -1.26 0.90 -72.23
N TYR A 1146 -0.91 1.63 -73.29
CA TYR A 1146 -1.50 1.45 -74.63
C TYR A 1146 -0.45 1.44 -75.75
N PHE A 1147 -0.48 0.42 -76.60
CA PHE A 1147 0.27 0.32 -77.85
C PHE A 1147 -0.52 0.89 -79.03
N GLU A 1148 0.14 1.56 -79.97
CA GLU A 1148 -0.46 2.19 -81.15
C GLU A 1148 0.47 2.13 -82.36
N ILE A 1149 -0.08 1.99 -83.57
CA ILE A 1149 0.68 2.16 -84.84
C ILE A 1149 0.08 3.31 -85.64
N THR A 1150 0.94 4.16 -86.20
CA THR A 1150 0.59 5.29 -87.06
C THR A 1150 1.37 5.23 -88.38
N ASP A 1151 0.79 5.76 -89.46
CA ASP A 1151 1.55 6.02 -90.69
C ASP A 1151 2.47 7.25 -90.53
N MET A 1152 3.34 7.51 -91.52
CA MET A 1152 4.30 8.64 -91.45
C MET A 1152 3.64 10.03 -91.48
N LEU A 1153 2.35 10.12 -91.83
CA LEU A 1153 1.58 11.36 -91.77
C LEU A 1153 0.87 11.51 -90.41
N GLY A 1154 1.06 10.56 -89.49
CA GLY A 1154 0.50 10.56 -88.14
C GLY A 1154 -0.93 10.02 -88.05
N ARG A 1155 -1.48 9.45 -89.13
CA ARG A 1155 -2.82 8.83 -89.08
C ARG A 1155 -2.73 7.52 -88.29
N LYS A 1156 -3.55 7.39 -87.25
CA LYS A 1156 -3.64 6.22 -86.37
C LYS A 1156 -4.24 5.03 -87.11
N ILE A 1157 -3.45 3.96 -87.23
CA ILE A 1157 -3.82 2.71 -87.87
C ILE A 1157 -4.44 1.74 -86.86
N MET A 1158 -3.86 1.63 -85.65
CA MET A 1158 -4.38 0.77 -84.59
C MET A 1158 -3.99 1.25 -83.20
N SER A 1159 -4.76 0.86 -82.17
CA SER A 1159 -4.40 1.05 -80.76
C SER A 1159 -4.93 -0.11 -79.89
N LYS A 1160 -4.19 -0.51 -78.85
CA LYS A 1160 -4.48 -1.65 -77.98
C LYS A 1160 -3.98 -1.37 -76.55
N ARG A 1161 -4.78 -1.70 -75.52
CA ARG A 1161 -4.34 -1.65 -74.11
C ARG A 1161 -3.43 -2.84 -73.76
N ILE A 1162 -2.43 -2.62 -72.91
CA ILE A 1162 -1.42 -3.57 -72.46
C ILE A 1162 -1.53 -3.72 -70.93
N VAL A 1163 -1.37 -4.96 -70.44
CA VAL A 1163 -1.26 -5.28 -69.02
C VAL A 1163 0.09 -5.95 -68.79
N THR A 1164 0.81 -5.55 -67.75
CA THR A 1164 2.12 -6.11 -67.40
C THR A 1164 1.98 -7.23 -66.37
N ASP A 1165 2.91 -8.16 -66.36
CA ASP A 1165 2.98 -9.21 -65.34
C ASP A 1165 3.56 -8.71 -64.00
N GLN A 1166 3.66 -9.60 -63.00
CA GLN A 1166 4.14 -9.28 -61.66
C GLN A 1166 5.62 -8.84 -61.60
N THR A 1167 6.38 -9.02 -62.69
CA THR A 1167 7.75 -8.51 -62.82
C THR A 1167 7.83 -7.18 -63.54
N GLY A 1168 6.72 -6.71 -64.13
CA GLY A 1168 6.67 -5.49 -64.95
C GLY A 1168 6.90 -5.74 -66.44
N SER A 1169 6.84 -6.98 -66.92
CA SER A 1169 7.08 -7.30 -68.34
C SER A 1169 5.77 -7.51 -69.11
N PHE A 1170 5.80 -7.33 -70.44
CA PHE A 1170 4.67 -7.64 -71.33
C PHE A 1170 5.13 -8.15 -72.69
N ASN A 1171 4.34 -9.03 -73.30
CA ASN A 1171 4.52 -9.46 -74.68
C ASN A 1171 3.19 -9.85 -75.35
N PHE A 1172 3.05 -9.56 -76.65
CA PHE A 1172 1.87 -9.94 -77.44
C PHE A 1172 2.10 -9.82 -78.95
N TYR A 1173 1.27 -10.49 -79.74
CA TYR A 1173 1.22 -10.34 -81.19
C TYR A 1173 0.22 -9.28 -81.62
N ILE A 1174 0.53 -8.57 -82.70
CA ILE A 1174 -0.44 -7.72 -83.40
C ILE A 1174 -1.40 -8.67 -84.15
N ASN A 1175 -2.65 -8.77 -83.69
CA ASN A 1175 -3.61 -9.76 -84.19
C ASN A 1175 -3.99 -9.52 -85.67
N GLU A 1176 -4.25 -10.62 -86.37
CA GLU A 1176 -4.64 -10.69 -87.79
C GLU A 1176 -5.96 -9.95 -88.04
N GLY A 1177 -5.95 -9.04 -89.03
CA GLY A 1177 -7.10 -8.22 -89.41
C GLY A 1177 -6.76 -6.76 -89.72
N ILE A 1178 -5.51 -6.33 -89.52
CA ILE A 1178 -5.01 -4.99 -89.88
C ILE A 1178 -3.90 -5.15 -90.93
N ASP A 1179 -4.24 -4.96 -92.20
CA ASP A 1179 -3.28 -5.00 -93.30
C ASP A 1179 -2.41 -3.74 -93.30
N LEU A 1180 -1.14 -3.89 -92.90
CA LEU A 1180 -0.12 -2.85 -93.03
C LEU A 1180 0.57 -3.03 -94.39
N ASN A 1181 0.32 -2.12 -95.33
CA ASN A 1181 1.00 -2.12 -96.64
C ASN A 1181 2.51 -1.88 -96.49
N SER A 1182 3.32 -2.29 -97.47
CA SER A 1182 4.77 -2.00 -97.48
C SER A 1182 5.05 -0.50 -97.28
N GLY A 1183 5.83 -0.17 -96.26
CA GLY A 1183 6.07 1.20 -95.85
C GLY A 1183 6.71 1.33 -94.48
N LEU A 1184 7.05 2.56 -94.12
CA LEU A 1184 7.57 2.90 -92.79
C LEU A 1184 6.41 3.32 -91.90
N TYR A 1185 6.31 2.72 -90.72
CA TYR A 1185 5.31 3.05 -89.71
C TYR A 1185 5.98 3.42 -88.40
N ASN A 1186 5.23 4.12 -87.54
CA ASN A 1186 5.66 4.40 -86.18
C ASN A 1186 4.79 3.63 -85.19
N ALA A 1187 5.39 2.65 -84.52
CA ALA A 1187 4.76 1.89 -83.45
C ALA A 1187 5.15 2.54 -82.10
N ARG A 1188 4.18 2.76 -81.20
CA ARG A 1188 4.43 3.45 -79.93
C ARG A 1188 3.66 2.82 -78.78
N ILE A 1189 4.24 2.80 -77.59
CA ILE A 1189 3.53 2.50 -76.33
C ILE A 1189 3.49 3.76 -75.50
N THR A 1190 2.32 4.06 -74.94
CA THR A 1190 2.06 5.22 -74.11
C THR A 1190 1.45 4.80 -72.78
N ASP A 1191 2.02 5.30 -71.69
CA ASP A 1191 1.47 5.25 -70.35
C ASP A 1191 0.59 6.48 -70.10
N PHE A 1192 -0.59 6.28 -69.52
CA PHE A 1192 -1.54 7.34 -69.23
C PHE A 1192 -1.88 7.36 -67.74
N SER A 1193 -1.86 8.55 -67.13
CA SER A 1193 -2.35 8.76 -65.76
C SER A 1193 -3.85 8.53 -65.65
N ILE A 1194 -4.35 8.35 -64.43
CA ILE A 1194 -5.79 8.19 -64.09
C ILE A 1194 -6.69 9.28 -64.72
N ASN A 1195 -6.15 10.47 -65.02
CA ASN A 1195 -6.85 11.57 -65.71
C ASN A 1195 -6.64 11.60 -67.24
N LYS A 1196 -6.19 10.49 -67.85
CA LYS A 1196 -5.87 10.31 -69.29
C LYS A 1196 -4.83 11.29 -69.86
N LYS A 1197 -3.99 11.89 -69.02
CA LYS A 1197 -2.80 12.63 -69.47
C LYS A 1197 -1.63 11.66 -69.66
N THR A 1198 -0.97 11.74 -70.81
CA THR A 1198 0.21 10.94 -71.14
C THR A 1198 1.35 11.20 -70.16
N ILE A 1199 1.84 10.14 -69.54
CA ILE A 1199 2.96 10.16 -68.59
C ILE A 1199 4.27 9.90 -69.35
N SER A 1200 4.32 8.82 -70.14
CA SER A 1200 5.51 8.45 -70.91
C SER A 1200 5.11 7.77 -72.23
N THR A 1201 5.90 7.98 -73.28
CA THR A 1201 5.70 7.32 -74.59
C THR A 1201 7.03 6.85 -75.15
N TYR A 1202 7.11 5.59 -75.54
CA TYR A 1202 8.23 5.05 -76.29
C TYR A 1202 7.78 4.62 -77.68
N SER A 1203 8.58 4.92 -78.70
CA SER A 1203 8.23 4.63 -80.09
C SER A 1203 9.37 3.98 -80.84
N ASN A 1204 9.04 2.96 -81.63
CA ASN A 1204 9.97 2.22 -82.46
C ASN A 1204 9.48 2.24 -83.92
N LYS A 1205 10.40 2.43 -84.86
CA LYS A 1205 10.08 2.43 -86.29
C LYS A 1205 9.83 1.00 -86.73
N LEU A 1206 8.66 0.75 -87.28
CA LEU A 1206 8.31 -0.54 -87.86
C LEU A 1206 8.42 -0.46 -89.38
N VAL A 1207 9.34 -1.23 -89.94
CA VAL A 1207 9.52 -1.32 -91.40
C VAL A 1207 8.78 -2.54 -91.89
N ILE A 1208 7.76 -2.32 -92.72
CA ILE A 1208 7.08 -3.39 -93.47
C ILE A 1208 7.61 -3.33 -94.90
N LYS A 1209 8.21 -4.42 -95.39
CA LYS A 1209 8.80 -4.47 -96.74
C LYS A 1209 7.88 -5.18 -97.71
#